data_AF-A0A1I1B852-F1
#
_entry.id   AF-A0A1I1B852-F1
#
_cell.length_a   1.000
_cell.length_b   1.000
_cell.length_c   1.000
_cell.angle_alpha   90.00
_cell.angle_beta   90.00
_cell.angle_gamma   90.00
#
_symmetry.space_group_name_H-M   'P 1'
#
loop_
_entity.id
_entity.type
_entity.pdbx_description
1 polymer ?
#
loop_
_entity_poly.entity_id
_entity_poly.type
_entity_poly.pdbx_seq_one_letter_code
_entity_poly.pdbx_strand_id
1 'polypeptide(L)'
;MKRKTRLLCFAMAMALTVQLLASGIGSAAASAPQTEAVQSLAAGDAYEPNDSMSQAKALTSPLWFYADLHTSTDADWYRFTLDKPTALTASFTFGGFFSGGADYDLELLGADGATLAVSARSSAWLSDEYLSATLPAGSYYWKVRCSNGRLSSYGYSVQATATEIDSYEPNDSPATAKPIGMRPYSWSSGTIHSLTDKDYFKLTLSQPTWIKGTLTYIPSGTNYDLSLVDEAGNVLAKSANAGTADESFKLNLAAGTYYFVVQSASGTSSSPYKLAYSPPWPDSNEWNDTLETAKTLASVPYGALGVGTLHTASDVDYFKFTVDRLSSVSGKLDVPSGENFELALLDGGGTPLIASYKSGSEDELIQTELPQGTYYWRIYAGSVTDSEAYYSLDSKVTVIKPRDRVVAEYWAPDFYQDVDTDSDYFRGLPDLIANFDLDGDMEESNNFSNARSLPFKSYVYYSVVETETHYFIGYYLYYPAYGFKGVFLMVYKDGSPYGKLQAVNTNGGENGRYSDGTVGPTDKPIKLTNHRPVFYASTGASSDIWGNPKWFDGPMLTMFDGKLDGSDSPPGGDGVRYYYNGAAQQVGDKNGYSPYSYELLPLEPVYKDQIKKQTEINWGIHKNYMNADGRSGNPPGEYPWGFSNPYMQEYLVKEGDVLSDPVYFFDTYFWNLGAFSTKYVDNDFFNVELRYQSVTSVKNADGNGNDLVLYGPGLSHMQWKKNDTALNESNPIWFGGDQAEGGPRYEASINTRYFNYWKDASWEIDAYDKDLVLTGDDLLGSFTFSLSPGERNTWLNQPLARFDGEVYAKIDLSAYRKGEE
;
A
#
# COMPACT_ATOMS: atom_id res chain seq x y z
N MET A 1 26.37 -41.37 41.87
CA MET A 1 25.78 -42.62 42.40
C MET A 1 26.15 -43.78 41.44
N LYS A 2 26.09 -45.04 41.88
CA LYS A 2 26.35 -46.31 41.13
C LYS A 2 25.80 -46.29 39.66
N ARG A 3 26.34 -46.96 38.63
CA ARG A 3 27.29 -48.11 38.49
C ARG A 3 27.64 -48.41 36.99
N LYS A 4 28.84 -48.97 36.72
CA LYS A 4 29.18 -49.99 35.64
C LYS A 4 29.20 -49.57 34.13
N THR A 5 30.01 -50.13 33.19
CA THR A 5 31.14 -51.11 33.20
C THR A 5 31.83 -51.29 31.81
N ARG A 6 33.18 -51.14 31.72
CA ARG A 6 34.17 -51.85 30.82
C ARG A 6 34.18 -51.59 29.27
N LEU A 7 35.23 -51.85 28.46
CA LEU A 7 36.67 -52.26 28.63
C LEU A 7 37.55 -51.90 27.37
N LEU A 8 38.87 -51.69 27.56
CA LEU A 8 40.11 -52.12 26.82
C LEU A 8 40.08 -52.57 25.31
N CYS A 9 41.17 -52.60 24.50
CA CYS A 9 42.58 -52.12 24.53
C CYS A 9 43.31 -52.36 23.17
N PHE A 10 44.45 -51.65 22.93
CA PHE A 10 45.69 -52.04 22.16
C PHE A 10 45.56 -52.38 20.64
N ALA A 11 46.35 -51.78 19.72
CA ALA A 11 47.79 -51.97 19.40
C ALA A 11 48.12 -53.36 18.79
N MET A 12 49.03 -53.57 17.81
CA MET A 12 50.27 -52.85 17.46
C MET A 12 50.73 -53.17 16.00
N ALA A 13 51.77 -52.46 15.52
CA ALA A 13 52.38 -52.50 14.18
C ALA A 13 53.01 -53.83 13.70
N MET A 14 53.31 -53.93 12.38
CA MET A 14 54.55 -54.60 11.90
C MET A 14 54.99 -54.16 10.49
N ALA A 15 56.26 -54.39 10.17
CA ALA A 15 56.91 -54.15 8.87
C ALA A 15 57.83 -55.33 8.51
N LEU A 16 58.01 -55.65 7.21
CA LEU A 16 59.29 -56.12 6.62
C LEU A 16 59.26 -56.22 5.08
N THR A 17 60.43 -56.16 4.43
CA THR A 17 60.65 -56.22 2.96
C THR A 17 61.43 -57.46 2.50
N VAL A 18 61.52 -57.65 1.16
CA VAL A 18 61.87 -58.89 0.42
C VAL A 18 63.32 -58.94 -0.13
N GLN A 19 63.85 -60.17 -0.34
CA GLN A 19 65.02 -60.56 -1.17
C GLN A 19 64.90 -62.06 -1.60
N LEU A 20 65.51 -62.63 -2.65
CA LEU A 20 66.05 -62.17 -3.96
C LEU A 20 66.47 -63.41 -4.82
N LEU A 21 66.62 -63.28 -6.16
CA LEU A 21 67.33 -64.21 -7.12
C LEU A 21 66.70 -65.62 -7.41
N ALA A 22 66.87 -66.31 -8.56
CA ALA A 22 67.44 -65.98 -9.89
C ALA A 22 67.14 -67.03 -11.03
N SER A 23 67.29 -66.59 -12.29
CA SER A 23 67.85 -67.26 -13.51
C SER A 23 67.24 -68.50 -14.21
N GLY A 24 66.82 -68.30 -15.49
CA GLY A 24 67.11 -69.15 -16.69
C GLY A 24 66.44 -70.52 -16.85
N ILE A 25 66.39 -71.21 -18.01
CA ILE A 25 66.75 -70.96 -19.43
C ILE A 25 65.88 -71.94 -20.30
N GLY A 26 65.56 -71.63 -21.56
CA GLY A 26 65.48 -72.67 -22.60
C GLY A 26 64.13 -72.91 -23.31
N SER A 27 64.16 -72.86 -24.64
CA SER A 27 63.04 -73.05 -25.56
C SER A 27 62.93 -74.47 -26.15
N ALA A 28 61.72 -74.95 -26.41
CA ALA A 28 61.43 -75.84 -27.54
C ALA A 28 59.93 -75.79 -27.90
N ALA A 29 59.61 -75.72 -29.19
CA ALA A 29 58.23 -75.73 -29.69
C ALA A 29 57.89 -77.08 -30.36
N ALA A 30 56.67 -77.57 -30.16
CA ALA A 30 56.03 -78.60 -30.99
C ALA A 30 54.51 -78.39 -30.97
N SER A 31 53.85 -78.63 -32.10
CA SER A 31 52.50 -78.13 -32.39
C SER A 31 51.41 -79.21 -32.42
N ALA A 32 50.24 -78.87 -31.83
CA ALA A 32 48.90 -79.41 -32.15
C ALA A 32 48.61 -80.90 -31.82
N PRO A 33 47.34 -81.31 -31.61
CA PRO A 33 46.09 -80.61 -31.90
C PRO A 33 45.25 -80.20 -30.67
N GLN A 34 44.19 -79.43 -30.93
CA GLN A 34 43.19 -79.07 -29.93
C GLN A 34 42.34 -80.27 -29.51
N THR A 35 42.09 -80.33 -28.20
CA THR A 35 40.75 -80.58 -27.66
C THR A 35 40.51 -79.50 -26.61
N GLU A 36 39.44 -78.73 -26.76
CA GLU A 36 39.06 -77.70 -25.79
C GLU A 36 38.71 -78.34 -24.45
N ALA A 37 39.55 -78.10 -23.45
CA ALA A 37 39.22 -78.41 -22.06
C ALA A 37 38.60 -77.15 -21.45
N VAL A 38 37.28 -77.11 -21.36
CA VAL A 38 36.57 -76.19 -20.46
C VAL A 38 37.02 -76.54 -19.04
N GLN A 39 37.90 -75.72 -18.46
CA GLN A 39 38.24 -75.83 -17.05
C GLN A 39 37.09 -75.26 -16.23
N SER A 40 36.18 -76.11 -15.78
CA SER A 40 35.21 -75.74 -14.76
C SER A 40 35.84 -75.85 -13.37
N LEU A 41 35.91 -74.72 -12.66
CA LEU A 41 36.10 -74.73 -11.21
C LEU A 41 34.77 -75.15 -10.59
N ALA A 42 34.67 -76.42 -10.18
CA ALA A 42 33.38 -77.08 -9.92
C ALA A 42 32.69 -76.71 -8.58
N ALA A 43 33.07 -75.59 -7.97
CA ALA A 43 32.41 -74.98 -6.83
C ALA A 43 32.54 -73.46 -6.97
N GLY A 44 31.40 -72.78 -7.06
CA GLY A 44 31.38 -71.32 -7.19
C GLY A 44 31.86 -70.61 -5.93
N ASP A 45 32.14 -69.31 -6.05
CA ASP A 45 32.61 -68.48 -4.94
C ASP A 45 31.48 -68.11 -3.93
N ALA A 46 31.75 -67.18 -3.01
CA ALA A 46 30.78 -66.77 -1.98
C ALA A 46 29.70 -65.78 -2.49
N TYR A 47 29.86 -65.26 -3.69
CA TYR A 47 29.01 -64.25 -4.31
C TYR A 47 27.97 -64.88 -5.25
N GLU A 48 28.26 -66.04 -5.83
CA GLU A 48 27.38 -66.86 -6.66
C GLU A 48 26.01 -67.20 -6.03
N PRO A 49 24.93 -67.31 -6.82
CA PRO A 49 24.86 -67.06 -8.27
C PRO A 49 24.81 -65.56 -8.60
N ASN A 50 25.66 -65.06 -9.49
CA ASN A 50 25.70 -63.64 -9.89
C ASN A 50 25.89 -63.37 -11.41
N ASP A 51 25.64 -64.35 -12.28
CA ASP A 51 25.73 -64.30 -13.77
C ASP A 51 24.97 -63.14 -14.48
N SER A 52 24.05 -62.45 -13.81
CA SER A 52 23.20 -61.43 -14.44
C SER A 52 22.88 -60.24 -13.54
N MET A 53 22.53 -59.11 -14.15
CA MET A 53 22.08 -57.89 -13.44
C MET A 53 20.92 -58.16 -12.46
N SER A 54 20.08 -59.15 -12.75
CA SER A 54 18.97 -59.56 -11.87
C SER A 54 19.42 -60.37 -10.65
N GLN A 55 20.55 -61.08 -10.77
CA GLN A 55 21.21 -61.85 -9.72
C GLN A 55 22.30 -61.04 -9.00
N ALA A 56 22.58 -59.80 -9.44
CA ALA A 56 23.71 -58.99 -9.01
C ALA A 56 23.85 -58.91 -7.47
N LYS A 57 25.02 -59.31 -6.98
CA LYS A 57 25.29 -59.50 -5.56
C LYS A 57 25.59 -58.17 -4.88
N ALA A 58 24.92 -57.92 -3.75
CA ALA A 58 25.05 -56.66 -3.03
C ALA A 58 26.43 -56.55 -2.34
N LEU A 59 27.14 -55.46 -2.63
CA LEU A 59 28.38 -55.07 -1.94
C LEU A 59 28.07 -54.06 -0.84
N THR A 60 28.79 -54.16 0.26
CA THR A 60 28.72 -53.24 1.41
C THR A 60 30.10 -52.68 1.70
N SER A 61 30.20 -51.40 2.09
CA SER A 61 31.48 -50.75 2.38
C SER A 61 32.26 -51.44 3.53
N PRO A 62 33.59 -51.59 3.45
CA PRO A 62 34.47 -51.18 2.36
C PRO A 62 34.27 -52.05 1.10
N LEU A 63 34.34 -51.42 -0.08
CA LEU A 63 34.22 -52.09 -1.38
C LEU A 63 35.52 -52.83 -1.74
N TRP A 64 35.88 -53.79 -0.90
CA TRP A 64 36.95 -54.76 -1.12
C TRP A 64 36.41 -56.18 -1.03
N PHE A 65 36.66 -56.97 -2.08
CA PHE A 65 36.31 -58.37 -2.15
C PHE A 65 37.26 -59.12 -3.10
N TYR A 66 37.20 -60.44 -3.06
CA TYR A 66 37.92 -61.36 -3.94
C TYR A 66 36.94 -62.39 -4.47
N ALA A 67 36.96 -62.61 -5.78
CA ALA A 67 36.01 -63.44 -6.54
C ALA A 67 36.70 -64.10 -7.75
N ASP A 68 36.10 -65.10 -8.38
CA ASP A 68 36.66 -65.74 -9.59
C ASP A 68 35.61 -66.14 -10.63
N LEU A 69 35.92 -65.90 -11.91
CA LEU A 69 35.09 -66.35 -13.03
C LEU A 69 35.28 -67.85 -13.28
N HIS A 70 34.21 -68.62 -13.23
CA HIS A 70 34.21 -70.09 -13.25
C HIS A 70 34.03 -70.70 -14.66
N THR A 71 33.50 -69.94 -15.62
CA THR A 71 33.41 -70.34 -17.05
C THR A 71 33.87 -69.20 -17.98
N SER A 72 34.33 -69.51 -19.20
CA SER A 72 34.75 -68.46 -20.16
C SER A 72 33.59 -67.57 -20.68
N THR A 73 32.35 -67.92 -20.33
CA THR A 73 31.12 -67.17 -20.59
C THR A 73 30.53 -66.51 -19.34
N ASP A 74 31.19 -66.67 -18.20
CA ASP A 74 30.81 -66.11 -16.91
C ASP A 74 30.92 -64.58 -16.92
N ALA A 75 30.01 -63.95 -16.19
CA ALA A 75 29.92 -62.50 -16.05
C ALA A 75 29.41 -62.18 -14.64
N ASP A 76 30.33 -61.86 -13.73
CA ASP A 76 30.01 -61.47 -12.37
C ASP A 76 29.33 -60.10 -12.33
N TRP A 77 28.09 -60.04 -11.82
CA TRP A 77 27.42 -58.78 -11.52
C TRP A 77 27.40 -58.49 -10.01
N TYR A 78 27.76 -57.26 -9.67
CA TYR A 78 27.62 -56.72 -8.31
C TYR A 78 26.78 -55.46 -8.33
N ARG A 79 26.10 -55.18 -7.22
CA ARG A 79 25.34 -53.94 -7.03
C ARG A 79 25.79 -53.22 -5.76
N PHE A 80 25.82 -51.90 -5.81
CA PHE A 80 26.09 -51.04 -4.66
C PHE A 80 25.20 -49.80 -4.70
N THR A 81 25.06 -49.13 -3.56
CA THR A 81 24.28 -47.90 -3.43
C THR A 81 25.16 -46.82 -2.82
N LEU A 82 25.05 -45.60 -3.35
CA LEU A 82 25.70 -44.40 -2.85
C LEU A 82 24.63 -43.49 -2.24
N ASP A 83 24.73 -43.22 -0.95
CA ASP A 83 23.76 -42.38 -0.23
C ASP A 83 23.94 -40.87 -0.52
N LYS A 84 25.07 -40.49 -1.15
CA LYS A 84 25.47 -39.12 -1.52
C LYS A 84 26.25 -39.14 -2.85
N PRO A 85 26.36 -38.00 -3.55
CA PRO A 85 27.36 -37.82 -4.59
C PRO A 85 28.75 -38.25 -4.12
N THR A 86 29.47 -38.95 -4.98
CA THR A 86 30.72 -39.62 -4.64
C THR A 86 31.69 -39.60 -5.82
N ALA A 87 32.92 -39.17 -5.59
CA ALA A 87 34.04 -39.44 -6.48
C ALA A 87 34.53 -40.86 -6.20
N LEU A 88 34.21 -41.78 -7.12
CA LEU A 88 34.52 -43.20 -7.02
C LEU A 88 35.77 -43.51 -7.85
N THR A 89 36.79 -44.08 -7.23
CA THR A 89 37.98 -44.62 -7.93
C THR A 89 38.16 -46.08 -7.56
N ALA A 90 38.10 -46.96 -8.56
CA ALA A 90 38.22 -48.39 -8.38
C ALA A 90 39.43 -48.97 -9.14
N SER A 91 40.19 -49.81 -8.44
CA SER A 91 41.26 -50.65 -8.96
C SER A 91 40.81 -52.09 -8.89
N PHE A 92 40.89 -52.81 -10.01
CA PHE A 92 40.59 -54.23 -10.10
C PHE A 92 41.90 -54.94 -10.41
N THR A 93 42.43 -55.63 -9.39
CA THR A 93 43.74 -56.27 -9.42
C THR A 93 43.55 -57.78 -9.54
N PHE A 94 44.04 -58.34 -10.64
CA PHE A 94 43.93 -59.77 -10.95
C PHE A 94 45.07 -60.53 -10.27
N GLY A 95 44.73 -61.51 -9.43
CA GLY A 95 45.71 -62.16 -8.56
C GLY A 95 46.69 -63.06 -9.34
N GLY A 96 47.98 -62.93 -9.04
CA GLY A 96 48.97 -63.97 -9.32
C GLY A 96 49.99 -63.65 -10.42
N PHE A 97 51.26 -63.90 -10.10
CA PHE A 97 52.31 -63.99 -11.13
C PHE A 97 52.07 -65.25 -11.98
N PHE A 98 51.90 -65.05 -13.29
CA PHE A 98 51.77 -66.09 -14.34
C PHE A 98 50.44 -66.87 -14.40
N SER A 99 49.34 -66.20 -14.79
CA SER A 99 48.10 -66.85 -15.23
C SER A 99 47.81 -66.67 -16.74
N GLY A 100 48.02 -67.73 -17.52
CA GLY A 100 47.27 -68.13 -18.74
C GLY A 100 47.06 -67.19 -19.95
N GLY A 101 47.33 -65.89 -19.85
CA GLY A 101 46.86 -64.88 -20.80
C GLY A 101 45.36 -64.60 -20.69
N ALA A 102 44.82 -64.56 -19.47
CA ALA A 102 43.44 -64.11 -19.21
C ALA A 102 43.33 -62.57 -19.36
N ASP A 103 42.20 -62.09 -19.87
CA ASP A 103 41.91 -60.66 -20.09
C ASP A 103 40.46 -60.39 -19.63
N TYR A 104 40.28 -59.64 -18.55
CA TYR A 104 39.00 -59.45 -17.86
C TYR A 104 38.61 -57.96 -17.90
N ASP A 105 37.50 -57.65 -18.58
CA ASP A 105 36.99 -56.28 -18.71
C ASP A 105 36.14 -55.90 -17.50
N LEU A 106 36.14 -54.61 -17.17
CA LEU A 106 35.30 -53.99 -16.16
C LEU A 106 34.32 -52.99 -16.78
N GLU A 107 33.03 -53.13 -16.46
CA GLU A 107 31.98 -52.16 -16.81
C GLU A 107 31.31 -51.63 -15.52
N LEU A 108 31.16 -50.30 -15.42
CA LEU A 108 30.30 -49.62 -14.45
C LEU A 108 28.99 -49.25 -15.13
N LEU A 109 27.85 -49.59 -14.52
CA LEU A 109 26.53 -49.36 -15.09
C LEU A 109 25.57 -48.66 -14.10
N GLY A 110 24.64 -47.88 -14.63
CA GLY A 110 23.56 -47.24 -13.89
C GLY A 110 22.45 -48.21 -13.48
N ALA A 111 21.49 -47.70 -12.70
CA ALA A 111 20.33 -48.47 -12.24
C ALA A 111 19.42 -49.01 -13.37
N ASP A 112 19.46 -48.37 -14.53
CA ASP A 112 18.77 -48.73 -15.77
C ASP A 112 19.55 -49.73 -16.65
N GLY A 113 20.79 -50.07 -16.27
CA GLY A 113 21.69 -50.93 -17.03
C GLY A 113 22.47 -50.20 -18.12
N ALA A 114 22.41 -48.86 -18.19
CA ALA A 114 23.25 -48.09 -19.10
C ALA A 114 24.70 -48.09 -18.63
N THR A 115 25.64 -48.41 -19.53
CA THR A 115 27.08 -48.36 -19.23
C THR A 115 27.54 -46.91 -19.04
N LEU A 116 28.03 -46.59 -17.84
CA LEU A 116 28.52 -45.26 -17.45
C LEU A 116 30.02 -45.10 -17.72
N ALA A 117 30.80 -46.17 -17.53
CA ALA A 117 32.22 -46.20 -17.82
C ALA A 117 32.71 -47.65 -18.02
N VAL A 118 33.83 -47.81 -18.74
CA VAL A 118 34.43 -49.11 -19.06
C VAL A 118 35.95 -49.02 -18.91
N SER A 119 36.57 -50.06 -18.38
CA SER A 119 38.02 -50.28 -18.45
C SER A 119 38.26 -51.67 -19.09
N ALA A 120 39.01 -51.68 -20.18
CA ALA A 120 39.27 -52.85 -21.04
C ALA A 120 40.71 -52.78 -21.59
N ARG A 121 41.68 -52.81 -20.68
CA ARG A 121 43.12 -52.64 -20.91
C ARG A 121 43.79 -53.94 -21.36
N SER A 122 43.46 -54.35 -22.58
CA SER A 122 44.15 -55.47 -23.23
C SER A 122 45.65 -55.20 -23.40
N SER A 123 46.49 -56.01 -22.73
CA SER A 123 47.92 -56.06 -22.96
C SER A 123 48.44 -57.49 -22.81
N ALA A 124 49.53 -57.83 -23.50
CA ALA A 124 50.14 -59.17 -23.41
C ALA A 124 50.79 -59.48 -22.03
N TRP A 125 50.71 -58.55 -21.07
CA TRP A 125 51.34 -58.61 -19.76
C TRP A 125 50.43 -58.00 -18.69
N LEU A 126 49.35 -58.71 -18.32
CA LEU A 126 48.59 -58.60 -17.06
C LEU A 126 48.47 -57.15 -16.52
N SER A 127 47.54 -56.38 -17.06
CA SER A 127 47.22 -55.02 -16.60
C SER A 127 46.03 -55.02 -15.62
N ASP A 128 46.19 -54.36 -14.48
CA ASP A 128 45.06 -54.01 -13.61
C ASP A 128 44.10 -53.05 -14.33
N GLU A 129 42.79 -53.25 -14.12
CA GLU A 129 41.75 -52.35 -14.62
C GLU A 129 41.49 -51.20 -13.65
N TYR A 130 41.32 -49.99 -14.19
CA TYR A 130 41.15 -48.78 -13.38
C TYR A 130 40.02 -47.92 -13.92
N LEU A 131 39.06 -47.61 -13.05
CA LEU A 131 37.91 -46.79 -13.38
C LEU A 131 37.78 -45.65 -12.36
N SER A 132 37.54 -44.44 -12.85
CA SER A 132 37.19 -43.29 -12.01
C SER A 132 35.94 -42.62 -12.56
N ALA A 133 35.00 -42.27 -11.69
CA ALA A 133 33.75 -41.62 -12.06
C ALA A 133 33.20 -40.76 -10.90
N THR A 134 32.71 -39.57 -11.22
CA THR A 134 31.87 -38.76 -10.34
C THR A 134 30.43 -39.23 -10.49
N LEU A 135 29.86 -39.79 -9.43
CA LEU A 135 28.54 -40.43 -9.45
C LEU A 135 27.57 -39.72 -8.48
N PRO A 136 26.35 -39.37 -8.91
CA PRO A 136 25.26 -38.98 -8.01
C PRO A 136 24.95 -40.03 -6.92
N ALA A 137 24.15 -39.63 -5.94
CA ALA A 137 23.49 -40.61 -5.06
C ALA A 137 22.57 -41.52 -5.88
N GLY A 138 22.62 -42.84 -5.65
CA GLY A 138 21.88 -43.81 -6.45
C GLY A 138 22.39 -45.25 -6.35
N SER A 139 21.77 -46.14 -7.12
CA SER A 139 22.19 -47.54 -7.23
C SER A 139 22.96 -47.79 -8.52
N TYR A 140 24.06 -48.53 -8.40
CA TYR A 140 25.02 -48.76 -9.47
C TYR A 140 25.43 -50.23 -9.50
N TYR A 141 25.92 -50.66 -10.66
CA TYR A 141 26.31 -52.04 -10.91
C TYR A 141 27.75 -52.10 -11.41
N TRP A 142 28.52 -53.04 -10.90
CA TRP A 142 29.76 -53.49 -11.53
C TRP A 142 29.48 -54.77 -12.29
N LYS A 143 30.11 -54.92 -13.44
CA LYS A 143 30.11 -56.15 -14.22
C LYS A 143 31.55 -56.47 -14.61
N VAL A 144 32.02 -57.64 -14.21
CA VAL A 144 33.32 -58.19 -14.59
C VAL A 144 33.07 -59.34 -15.57
N ARG A 145 33.81 -59.40 -16.68
CA ARG A 145 33.67 -60.49 -17.65
C ARG A 145 34.99 -60.85 -18.31
N CYS A 146 35.14 -62.12 -18.70
CA CYS A 146 36.25 -62.54 -19.53
C CYS A 146 36.09 -61.99 -20.96
N SER A 147 37.03 -61.18 -21.42
CA SER A 147 36.99 -60.54 -22.75
C SER A 147 37.55 -61.43 -23.86
N ASN A 148 38.58 -62.24 -23.53
CA ASN A 148 39.29 -63.07 -24.50
C ASN A 148 38.99 -64.58 -24.41
N GLY A 149 38.02 -64.98 -23.58
CA GLY A 149 37.59 -66.36 -23.37
C GLY A 149 38.59 -67.27 -22.62
N ARG A 150 39.65 -66.72 -22.02
CA ARG A 150 40.64 -67.46 -21.22
C ARG A 150 40.47 -67.16 -19.74
N LEU A 151 40.21 -68.21 -18.96
CA LEU A 151 40.15 -68.10 -17.50
C LEU A 151 41.53 -68.09 -16.85
N SER A 152 41.61 -67.37 -15.74
CA SER A 152 42.71 -67.43 -14.78
C SER A 152 42.44 -68.54 -13.75
N SER A 153 43.49 -69.23 -13.30
CA SER A 153 43.42 -70.15 -12.14
C SER A 153 43.44 -69.43 -10.78
N TYR A 154 43.39 -68.11 -10.81
CA TYR A 154 43.35 -67.20 -9.67
C TYR A 154 42.23 -66.20 -9.88
N GLY A 155 41.55 -65.84 -8.80
CA GLY A 155 40.52 -64.83 -8.80
C GLY A 155 41.06 -63.41 -8.93
N TYR A 156 40.14 -62.47 -9.06
CA TYR A 156 40.39 -61.05 -9.05
C TYR A 156 40.03 -60.47 -7.68
N SER A 157 40.63 -59.32 -7.38
CA SER A 157 40.30 -58.52 -6.22
C SER A 157 39.90 -57.13 -6.64
N VAL A 158 38.90 -56.58 -5.96
CA VAL A 158 38.40 -55.23 -6.19
C VAL A 158 38.82 -54.36 -5.02
N GLN A 159 39.28 -53.15 -5.29
CA GLN A 159 39.44 -52.12 -4.29
C GLN A 159 38.88 -50.81 -4.83
N ALA A 160 37.67 -50.44 -4.38
CA ALA A 160 37.08 -49.15 -4.70
C ALA A 160 37.14 -48.20 -3.49
N THR A 161 37.70 -47.02 -3.72
CA THR A 161 37.71 -45.88 -2.80
C THR A 161 36.59 -44.94 -3.19
N ALA A 162 35.66 -44.72 -2.25
CA ALA A 162 34.58 -43.75 -2.38
C ALA A 162 34.91 -42.52 -1.54
N THR A 163 35.04 -41.36 -2.17
CA THR A 163 35.16 -40.06 -1.49
C THR A 163 33.83 -39.34 -1.61
N GLU A 164 33.17 -39.03 -0.49
CA GLU A 164 32.00 -38.15 -0.50
C GLU A 164 32.42 -36.77 -1.03
N ILE A 165 31.64 -36.25 -1.96
CA ILE A 165 31.76 -34.90 -2.54
C ILE A 165 30.48 -34.11 -2.24
N ASP A 166 30.45 -32.80 -2.52
CA ASP A 166 29.27 -32.01 -2.16
C ASP A 166 28.02 -32.32 -3.01
N SER A 167 26.89 -31.80 -2.53
CA SER A 167 25.56 -32.07 -3.08
C SER A 167 25.30 -31.46 -4.45
N TYR A 168 26.15 -30.57 -4.95
CA TYR A 168 26.02 -29.96 -6.27
C TYR A 168 26.66 -30.80 -7.36
N GLU A 169 27.25 -31.96 -7.08
CA GLU A 169 27.89 -32.80 -8.09
C GLU A 169 26.92 -33.79 -8.79
N PRO A 170 27.11 -34.12 -10.09
CA PRO A 170 28.10 -33.56 -11.02
C PRO A 170 27.71 -32.16 -11.51
N ASN A 171 28.63 -31.21 -11.56
CA ASN A 171 28.43 -29.87 -12.13
C ASN A 171 29.59 -29.35 -13.02
N ASP A 172 30.57 -30.20 -13.34
CA ASP A 172 31.80 -29.95 -14.13
C ASP A 172 31.65 -29.24 -15.50
N SER A 173 30.43 -28.95 -15.97
CA SER A 173 30.19 -28.42 -17.32
C SER A 173 28.91 -27.57 -17.39
N PRO A 174 28.77 -26.69 -18.41
CA PRO A 174 27.53 -25.96 -18.66
C PRO A 174 26.28 -26.85 -18.82
N ALA A 175 26.44 -28.11 -19.23
CA ALA A 175 25.35 -29.06 -19.40
C ALA A 175 24.90 -29.73 -18.08
N THR A 176 25.80 -29.83 -17.09
CA THR A 176 25.55 -30.41 -15.76
C THR A 176 25.36 -29.36 -14.67
N ALA A 177 25.65 -28.10 -14.99
CA ALA A 177 25.61 -26.92 -14.14
C ALA A 177 24.33 -26.81 -13.29
N LYS A 178 24.49 -26.40 -12.02
CA LYS A 178 23.36 -26.33 -11.10
C LYS A 178 22.61 -25.01 -11.20
N PRO A 179 21.28 -25.03 -11.38
CA PRO A 179 20.50 -23.81 -11.50
C PRO A 179 20.46 -23.07 -10.15
N ILE A 180 20.81 -21.79 -10.18
CA ILE A 180 20.73 -20.88 -9.05
C ILE A 180 19.61 -19.85 -9.27
N GLY A 181 18.78 -19.64 -8.25
CA GLY A 181 17.65 -18.70 -8.32
C GLY A 181 18.06 -17.27 -8.00
N MET A 182 17.48 -16.29 -8.70
CA MET A 182 17.59 -14.88 -8.35
C MET A 182 16.81 -14.58 -7.06
N ARG A 183 17.52 -14.37 -5.95
CA ARG A 183 17.01 -13.71 -4.74
C ARG A 183 18.11 -12.86 -4.11
N PRO A 184 17.80 -11.70 -3.49
CA PRO A 184 18.78 -10.93 -2.74
C PRO A 184 19.53 -11.79 -1.71
N TYR A 185 20.83 -11.55 -1.56
CA TYR A 185 21.72 -12.26 -0.60
C TYR A 185 21.79 -13.80 -0.79
N SER A 186 21.49 -14.29 -1.98
CA SER A 186 21.63 -15.71 -2.31
C SER A 186 23.09 -16.15 -2.35
N TRP A 187 23.31 -17.40 -1.99
CA TRP A 187 24.62 -18.04 -2.03
C TRP A 187 24.48 -19.54 -2.25
N SER A 188 25.54 -20.13 -2.80
CA SER A 188 25.78 -21.57 -2.92
C SER A 188 27.17 -21.90 -2.37
N SER A 189 27.42 -23.17 -2.06
CA SER A 189 28.70 -23.62 -1.50
C SER A 189 29.08 -25.00 -2.05
N GLY A 190 30.22 -25.09 -2.71
CA GLY A 190 30.77 -26.35 -3.23
C GLY A 190 32.18 -26.61 -2.71
N THR A 191 32.78 -27.70 -3.18
CA THR A 191 34.12 -28.17 -2.80
C THR A 191 34.88 -28.64 -4.04
N ILE A 192 36.05 -28.04 -4.30
CA ILE A 192 36.91 -28.49 -5.40
C ILE A 192 37.80 -29.65 -4.90
N HIS A 193 37.49 -30.86 -5.35
CA HIS A 193 38.14 -32.12 -5.01
C HIS A 193 39.32 -32.48 -5.91
N SER A 194 39.36 -32.00 -7.16
CA SER A 194 40.46 -32.22 -8.10
C SER A 194 40.92 -30.93 -8.80
N LEU A 195 42.09 -30.91 -9.44
CA LEU A 195 42.53 -29.73 -10.23
C LEU A 195 41.77 -29.57 -11.56
N THR A 196 40.94 -30.56 -11.92
CA THR A 196 40.13 -30.59 -13.15
C THR A 196 38.64 -30.38 -12.89
N ASP A 197 38.25 -30.41 -11.62
CA ASP A 197 36.90 -30.18 -11.10
C ASP A 197 36.57 -28.68 -11.20
N LYS A 198 35.36 -28.39 -11.69
CA LYS A 198 34.88 -27.05 -12.02
C LYS A 198 33.40 -26.89 -11.73
N ASP A 199 33.06 -26.21 -10.65
CA ASP A 199 31.67 -25.92 -10.35
C ASP A 199 31.06 -24.89 -11.33
N TYR A 200 30.13 -25.33 -12.18
CA TYR A 200 29.27 -24.43 -12.95
C TYR A 200 27.91 -24.20 -12.25
N PHE A 201 27.57 -22.94 -11.99
CA PHE A 201 26.26 -22.52 -11.49
C PHE A 201 25.53 -21.70 -12.55
N LYS A 202 24.37 -22.19 -13.01
CA LYS A 202 23.56 -21.59 -14.08
C LYS A 202 22.61 -20.53 -13.55
N LEU A 203 22.75 -19.31 -14.06
CA LEU A 203 21.88 -18.16 -13.82
C LEU A 203 21.06 -17.86 -15.10
N THR A 204 19.77 -17.60 -14.95
CA THR A 204 18.90 -17.13 -16.04
C THR A 204 18.30 -15.78 -15.67
N LEU A 205 18.52 -14.77 -16.51
CA LEU A 205 17.98 -13.42 -16.36
C LEU A 205 16.79 -13.22 -17.32
N SER A 206 15.65 -12.78 -16.80
CA SER A 206 14.46 -12.43 -17.59
C SER A 206 14.53 -11.02 -18.21
N GLN A 207 15.24 -10.10 -17.58
CA GLN A 207 15.45 -8.73 -18.04
C GLN A 207 16.90 -8.27 -17.80
N PRO A 208 17.37 -7.20 -18.47
CA PRO A 208 18.69 -6.63 -18.20
C PRO A 208 18.82 -6.17 -16.75
N THR A 209 19.96 -6.42 -16.12
CA THR A 209 20.25 -6.02 -14.73
C THR A 209 21.74 -6.13 -14.44
N TRP A 210 22.25 -5.45 -13.41
CA TRP A 210 23.60 -5.73 -12.92
C TRP A 210 23.62 -6.94 -12.00
N ILE A 211 24.69 -7.72 -12.08
CA ILE A 211 24.94 -8.85 -11.19
C ILE A 211 26.28 -8.65 -10.49
N LYS A 212 26.28 -8.81 -9.16
CA LYS A 212 27.49 -8.89 -8.35
C LYS A 212 27.76 -10.36 -7.99
N GLY A 213 28.93 -10.86 -8.37
CA GLY A 213 29.47 -12.14 -7.94
C GLY A 213 30.52 -11.96 -6.85
N THR A 214 30.56 -12.85 -5.85
CA THR A 214 31.60 -12.83 -4.81
C THR A 214 31.91 -14.25 -4.33
N LEU A 215 33.16 -14.71 -4.47
CA LEU A 215 33.65 -15.96 -3.89
C LEU A 215 34.34 -15.66 -2.56
N THR A 216 33.94 -16.36 -1.52
CA THR A 216 34.42 -16.17 -0.14
C THR A 216 34.69 -17.52 0.52
N TYR A 217 35.33 -17.52 1.70
CA TYR A 217 35.68 -18.75 2.44
C TYR A 217 36.56 -19.73 1.63
N ILE A 218 37.44 -19.21 0.76
CA ILE A 218 38.38 -20.05 0.00
C ILE A 218 39.30 -20.81 0.99
N PRO A 219 39.40 -22.15 0.89
CA PRO A 219 40.13 -22.97 1.87
C PRO A 219 41.63 -22.64 1.98
N SER A 220 42.16 -22.72 3.20
CA SER A 220 43.60 -22.57 3.46
C SER A 220 44.43 -23.58 2.67
N GLY A 221 45.44 -23.08 1.94
CA GLY A 221 46.32 -23.91 1.10
C GLY A 221 45.83 -24.10 -0.35
N THR A 222 44.73 -23.47 -0.75
CA THR A 222 44.26 -23.46 -2.15
C THR A 222 44.28 -22.04 -2.75
N ASN A 223 43.96 -21.96 -4.04
CA ASN A 223 43.72 -20.73 -4.80
C ASN A 223 42.59 -21.01 -5.79
N TYR A 224 41.41 -20.41 -5.58
CA TYR A 224 40.20 -20.66 -6.39
C TYR A 224 39.76 -19.38 -7.11
N ASP A 225 39.69 -19.42 -8.44
CA ASP A 225 39.26 -18.29 -9.28
C ASP A 225 37.73 -18.26 -9.40
N LEU A 226 37.15 -17.06 -9.61
CA LEU A 226 35.75 -16.89 -10.00
C LEU A 226 35.63 -16.26 -11.38
N SER A 227 34.86 -16.87 -12.28
CA SER A 227 34.51 -16.31 -13.59
C SER A 227 33.00 -16.29 -13.82
N LEU A 228 32.54 -15.40 -14.70
CA LEU A 228 31.21 -15.42 -15.30
C LEU A 228 31.37 -15.65 -16.81
N VAL A 229 30.66 -16.62 -17.36
CA VAL A 229 30.62 -16.91 -18.80
C VAL A 229 29.20 -16.82 -19.38
N ASP A 230 29.10 -16.50 -20.67
CA ASP A 230 27.85 -16.58 -21.43
C ASP A 230 27.49 -18.03 -21.84
N GLU A 231 26.34 -18.20 -22.50
CA GLU A 231 25.88 -19.50 -23.00
C GLU A 231 26.75 -20.11 -24.11
N ALA A 232 27.57 -19.29 -24.79
CA ALA A 232 28.57 -19.76 -25.76
C ALA A 232 29.93 -20.11 -25.11
N GLY A 233 30.10 -19.85 -23.81
CA GLY A 233 31.32 -20.10 -23.04
C GLY A 233 32.35 -18.97 -23.08
N ASN A 234 32.00 -17.77 -23.57
CA ASN A 234 32.89 -16.61 -23.53
C ASN A 234 32.94 -16.03 -22.12
N VAL A 235 34.14 -15.69 -21.63
CA VAL A 235 34.33 -15.05 -20.32
C VAL A 235 33.91 -13.57 -20.39
N LEU A 236 32.90 -13.21 -19.61
CA LEU A 236 32.38 -11.85 -19.47
C LEU A 236 33.03 -11.08 -18.31
N ALA A 237 33.30 -11.78 -17.21
CA ALA A 237 34.01 -11.27 -16.05
C ALA A 237 34.89 -12.35 -15.42
N LYS A 238 36.02 -11.96 -14.84
CA LYS A 238 36.89 -12.85 -14.07
C LYS A 238 37.58 -12.09 -12.93
N SER A 239 37.68 -12.75 -11.78
CA SER A 239 38.53 -12.38 -10.66
C SER A 239 39.43 -13.59 -10.32
N ALA A 240 40.70 -13.31 -10.06
CA ALA A 240 41.74 -14.30 -9.77
C ALA A 240 42.84 -13.65 -8.93
N ASN A 241 42.49 -13.33 -7.69
CA ASN A 241 43.43 -12.90 -6.66
C ASN A 241 44.32 -14.09 -6.25
N ALA A 242 45.33 -13.82 -5.41
CA ALA A 242 46.29 -14.84 -5.02
C ALA A 242 45.94 -15.48 -3.66
N GLY A 243 45.76 -16.81 -3.66
CA GLY A 243 45.57 -17.62 -2.47
C GLY A 243 44.12 -17.62 -1.99
N THR A 244 43.89 -17.20 -0.75
CA THR A 244 42.56 -17.23 -0.12
C THR A 244 41.95 -15.83 0.03
N ALA A 245 42.31 -14.90 -0.85
CA ALA A 245 41.68 -13.59 -0.91
C ALA A 245 40.32 -13.71 -1.64
N ASP A 246 39.29 -13.02 -1.16
CA ASP A 246 37.97 -13.10 -1.76
C ASP A 246 38.00 -12.63 -3.24
N GLU A 247 37.24 -13.31 -4.10
CA GLU A 247 37.09 -12.95 -5.52
C GLU A 247 35.80 -12.15 -5.71
N SER A 248 35.79 -11.10 -6.55
CA SER A 248 34.55 -10.37 -6.81
C SER A 248 34.53 -9.58 -8.12
N PHE A 249 33.32 -9.39 -8.67
CA PHE A 249 33.05 -8.48 -9.79
C PHE A 249 31.60 -7.97 -9.74
N LYS A 250 31.33 -6.83 -10.39
CA LYS A 250 29.99 -6.30 -10.71
C LYS A 250 29.96 -6.06 -12.23
N LEU A 251 28.90 -6.50 -12.91
CA LEU A 251 28.73 -6.29 -14.36
C LEU A 251 27.26 -6.15 -14.74
N ASN A 252 26.94 -5.23 -15.65
CA ASN A 252 25.63 -5.12 -16.29
C ASN A 252 25.46 -6.21 -17.37
N LEU A 253 24.37 -6.97 -17.30
CA LEU A 253 24.03 -8.10 -18.17
C LEU A 253 22.67 -7.88 -18.83
N ALA A 254 22.48 -8.44 -20.02
CA ALA A 254 21.19 -8.48 -20.68
C ALA A 254 20.35 -9.67 -20.18
N ALA A 255 19.08 -9.76 -20.59
CA ALA A 255 18.30 -10.99 -20.45
C ALA A 255 19.00 -12.16 -21.19
N GLY A 256 19.08 -13.33 -20.55
CA GLY A 256 19.81 -14.47 -21.10
C GLY A 256 20.26 -15.50 -20.08
N THR A 257 20.99 -16.53 -20.54
CA THR A 257 21.60 -17.57 -19.72
C THR A 257 23.08 -17.28 -19.51
N TYR A 258 23.54 -17.38 -18.27
CA TYR A 258 24.94 -17.17 -17.85
C TYR A 258 25.37 -18.26 -16.87
N TYR A 259 26.68 -18.46 -16.71
CA TYR A 259 27.21 -19.42 -15.74
C TYR A 259 28.31 -18.77 -14.90
N PHE A 260 28.17 -18.82 -13.57
CA PHE A 260 29.32 -18.65 -12.70
C PHE A 260 30.16 -19.93 -12.75
N VAL A 261 31.48 -19.78 -12.79
CA VAL A 261 32.44 -20.87 -12.81
C VAL A 261 33.43 -20.66 -11.67
N VAL A 262 33.45 -21.59 -10.72
CA VAL A 262 34.48 -21.69 -9.69
C VAL A 262 35.45 -22.79 -10.12
N GLN A 263 36.75 -22.53 -10.07
CA GLN A 263 37.76 -23.49 -10.49
C GLN A 263 39.06 -23.29 -9.71
N SER A 264 39.82 -24.37 -9.46
CA SER A 264 41.13 -24.27 -8.84
C SER A 264 42.19 -23.75 -9.81
N ALA A 265 42.90 -22.70 -9.40
CA ALA A 265 44.18 -22.31 -9.96
C ALA A 265 45.35 -23.07 -9.31
N SER A 266 45.22 -23.47 -8.03
CA SER A 266 46.13 -24.40 -7.36
C SER A 266 45.55 -24.98 -6.07
N GLY A 267 45.84 -26.24 -5.77
CA GLY A 267 45.38 -26.92 -4.55
C GLY A 267 43.91 -27.34 -4.60
N THR A 268 43.52 -28.26 -3.73
CA THR A 268 42.16 -28.80 -3.61
C THR A 268 41.82 -29.00 -2.14
N SER A 269 40.53 -29.04 -1.78
CA SER A 269 40.10 -29.18 -0.40
C SER A 269 38.66 -29.66 -0.29
N SER A 270 38.40 -30.55 0.67
CA SER A 270 37.05 -30.95 1.10
C SER A 270 36.40 -29.95 2.07
N SER A 271 37.03 -28.79 2.31
CA SER A 271 36.38 -27.67 3.00
C SER A 271 35.66 -26.78 1.96
N PRO A 272 34.39 -26.42 2.18
CA PRO A 272 33.62 -25.71 1.16
C PRO A 272 34.01 -24.23 1.05
N TYR A 273 33.95 -23.70 -0.17
CA TYR A 273 33.89 -22.26 -0.42
C TYR A 273 32.44 -21.76 -0.33
N LYS A 274 32.23 -20.46 -0.43
CA LYS A 274 30.90 -19.83 -0.58
C LYS A 274 30.88 -18.85 -1.75
N LEU A 275 30.08 -19.17 -2.76
CA LEU A 275 29.75 -18.28 -3.87
C LEU A 275 28.48 -17.50 -3.53
N ALA A 276 28.60 -16.20 -3.28
CA ALA A 276 27.47 -15.28 -3.15
C ALA A 276 27.19 -14.59 -4.49
N TYR A 277 25.92 -14.38 -4.81
CA TYR A 277 25.48 -13.68 -6.02
C TYR A 277 24.22 -12.87 -5.71
N SER A 278 24.18 -11.61 -6.15
CA SER A 278 23.02 -10.74 -5.95
C SER A 278 22.76 -9.88 -7.19
N PRO A 279 21.49 -9.75 -7.62
CA PRO A 279 21.03 -8.60 -8.39
C PRO A 279 21.00 -7.33 -7.50
N PRO A 280 20.68 -6.15 -8.05
CA PRO A 280 20.13 -5.03 -7.27
C PRO A 280 18.97 -5.51 -6.39
N TRP A 281 18.71 -4.78 -5.31
CA TRP A 281 17.59 -5.06 -4.41
C TRP A 281 16.37 -4.22 -4.84
N PRO A 282 15.36 -4.82 -5.51
CA PRO A 282 14.19 -4.08 -5.96
C PRO A 282 13.46 -3.47 -4.76
N ASP A 283 12.98 -2.24 -4.89
CA ASP A 283 12.22 -1.63 -3.82
C ASP A 283 10.80 -2.24 -3.67
N SER A 284 10.03 -1.72 -2.73
CA SER A 284 8.70 -2.25 -2.37
C SER A 284 7.59 -2.02 -3.41
N ASN A 285 7.81 -1.20 -4.43
CA ASN A 285 6.84 -0.90 -5.49
C ASN A 285 7.04 -1.73 -6.75
N GLU A 286 8.23 -2.31 -6.92
CA GLU A 286 8.58 -3.19 -8.04
C GLU A 286 7.61 -4.37 -8.17
N TRP A 287 7.13 -4.72 -9.37
CA TRP A 287 7.75 -4.50 -10.68
C TRP A 287 7.02 -3.41 -11.49
N ASN A 288 7.24 -2.13 -11.21
CA ASN A 288 6.46 -1.01 -11.76
C ASN A 288 7.05 -0.40 -13.05
N ASP A 289 7.96 -1.14 -13.71
CA ASP A 289 8.58 -0.92 -15.02
C ASP A 289 7.62 -0.58 -16.21
N THR A 290 6.30 -0.75 -16.06
CA THR A 290 5.34 -0.59 -17.17
C THR A 290 4.02 0.07 -16.75
N LEU A 291 3.28 0.62 -17.72
CA LEU A 291 1.93 1.18 -17.49
C LEU A 291 0.91 0.14 -16.99
N GLU A 292 1.10 -1.15 -17.31
CA GLU A 292 0.23 -2.24 -16.87
C GLU A 292 0.51 -2.64 -15.41
N THR A 293 1.78 -2.59 -15.01
CA THR A 293 2.25 -2.95 -13.66
C THR A 293 2.43 -1.73 -12.73
N ALA A 294 2.17 -0.53 -13.24
CA ALA A 294 2.34 0.74 -12.55
C ALA A 294 1.70 0.77 -11.16
N LYS A 295 2.42 1.32 -10.18
CA LYS A 295 1.97 1.40 -8.80
C LYS A 295 0.83 2.42 -8.67
N THR A 296 -0.36 1.97 -8.28
CA THR A 296 -1.47 2.89 -7.97
C THR A 296 -1.14 3.73 -6.74
N LEU A 297 -1.12 5.05 -6.92
CA LEU A 297 -1.16 6.05 -5.86
C LEU A 297 -2.61 6.30 -5.45
N ALA A 298 -2.86 6.50 -4.16
CA ALA A 298 -4.18 6.89 -3.68
C ALA A 298 -4.55 8.31 -4.18
N SER A 299 -5.82 8.53 -4.51
CA SER A 299 -6.40 9.79 -4.99
C SER A 299 -6.55 10.84 -3.88
N VAL A 300 -5.49 11.13 -3.12
CA VAL A 300 -5.58 12.04 -1.96
C VAL A 300 -5.42 13.52 -2.38
N PRO A 301 -6.29 14.44 -1.90
CA PRO A 301 -6.09 15.89 -2.06
C PRO A 301 -4.80 16.44 -1.45
N TYR A 302 -4.10 15.64 -0.65
CA TYR A 302 -3.01 16.06 0.24
C TYR A 302 -1.61 15.58 -0.14
N GLY A 303 -1.49 14.77 -1.18
CA GLY A 303 -0.23 14.17 -1.60
C GLY A 303 -0.21 12.67 -1.36
N ALA A 304 -0.05 11.92 -2.44
CA ALA A 304 0.35 10.52 -2.38
C ALA A 304 1.87 10.45 -2.54
N LEU A 305 2.55 9.85 -1.56
CA LEU A 305 3.99 9.64 -1.59
C LEU A 305 4.32 8.35 -2.35
N GLY A 306 4.90 8.50 -3.54
CA GLY A 306 5.71 7.46 -4.16
C GLY A 306 7.13 7.50 -3.58
N VAL A 307 7.76 6.34 -3.41
CA VAL A 307 9.17 6.20 -3.02
C VAL A 307 9.76 5.01 -3.76
N GLY A 308 10.96 5.13 -4.30
CA GLY A 308 11.57 4.04 -5.06
C GLY A 308 13.04 4.29 -5.39
N THR A 309 13.63 3.40 -6.18
CA THR A 309 15.04 3.40 -6.56
C THR A 309 15.25 2.96 -8.00
N LEU A 310 15.93 3.78 -8.82
CA LEU A 310 16.32 3.39 -10.18
C LEU A 310 17.67 2.65 -10.18
N HIS A 311 17.62 1.34 -10.38
CA HIS A 311 18.76 0.44 -10.30
C HIS A 311 19.63 0.35 -11.55
N THR A 312 19.07 0.73 -12.70
CA THR A 312 19.76 0.73 -14.00
C THR A 312 19.32 1.92 -14.87
N ALA A 313 20.09 2.25 -15.90
CA ALA A 313 19.68 3.26 -16.89
C ALA A 313 18.46 2.87 -17.77
N SER A 314 17.95 1.65 -17.63
CA SER A 314 16.73 1.13 -18.29
C SER A 314 15.57 0.90 -17.33
N ASP A 315 15.78 1.18 -16.04
CA ASP A 315 14.79 1.13 -14.97
C ASP A 315 13.85 2.34 -15.08
N VAL A 316 12.53 2.10 -15.04
CA VAL A 316 11.53 3.13 -15.30
C VAL A 316 10.29 2.94 -14.43
N ASP A 317 10.27 3.62 -13.30
CA ASP A 317 9.14 3.63 -12.37
C ASP A 317 7.89 4.32 -12.94
N TYR A 318 6.80 3.58 -13.08
CA TYR A 318 5.47 4.15 -13.34
C TYR A 318 4.58 4.16 -12.09
N PHE A 319 4.00 5.33 -11.79
CA PHE A 319 2.96 5.49 -10.77
C PHE A 319 1.67 5.96 -11.42
N LYS A 320 0.54 5.32 -11.06
CA LYS A 320 -0.78 5.55 -11.65
C LYS A 320 -1.67 6.33 -10.70
N PHE A 321 -2.42 7.31 -11.21
CA PHE A 321 -3.45 8.01 -10.45
C PHE A 321 -4.68 8.31 -11.32
N THR A 322 -5.80 8.62 -10.67
CA THR A 322 -7.05 9.05 -11.31
C THR A 322 -7.39 10.48 -10.96
N VAL A 323 -8.12 11.12 -11.86
CA VAL A 323 -8.65 12.48 -11.76
C VAL A 323 -10.12 12.37 -12.13
N ASP A 324 -11.05 12.61 -11.21
CA ASP A 324 -12.47 12.29 -11.42
C ASP A 324 -13.29 13.44 -12.03
N ARG A 325 -12.76 14.67 -11.97
CA ARG A 325 -13.23 15.87 -12.69
C ARG A 325 -12.05 16.80 -12.93
N LEU A 326 -12.23 17.97 -13.56
CA LEU A 326 -11.12 18.91 -13.80
C LEU A 326 -10.38 19.23 -12.48
N SER A 327 -9.07 19.00 -12.43
CA SER A 327 -8.25 19.15 -11.22
C SER A 327 -6.91 19.83 -11.50
N SER A 328 -6.41 20.58 -10.53
CA SER A 328 -5.02 21.01 -10.46
C SER A 328 -4.20 19.83 -9.96
N VAL A 329 -3.11 19.52 -10.64
CA VAL A 329 -2.26 18.37 -10.36
C VAL A 329 -0.81 18.83 -10.27
N SER A 330 -0.12 18.42 -9.22
CA SER A 330 1.32 18.65 -9.07
C SER A 330 2.07 17.39 -8.69
N GLY A 331 3.23 17.18 -9.30
CA GLY A 331 4.19 16.16 -8.92
C GLY A 331 5.54 16.81 -8.61
N LYS A 332 6.05 16.61 -7.40
CA LYS A 332 7.43 16.98 -7.01
C LYS A 332 8.25 15.70 -6.82
N LEU A 333 9.35 15.55 -7.54
CA LEU A 333 10.31 14.46 -7.37
C LEU A 333 11.54 15.00 -6.64
N ASP A 334 11.80 14.50 -5.44
CA ASP A 334 13.02 14.79 -4.68
C ASP A 334 14.16 13.92 -5.21
N VAL A 335 15.18 14.53 -5.83
CA VAL A 335 16.26 13.78 -6.50
C VAL A 335 17.43 13.55 -5.53
N PRO A 336 17.90 12.30 -5.34
CA PRO A 336 18.98 12.02 -4.39
C PRO A 336 20.31 12.66 -4.79
N SER A 337 21.09 13.09 -3.80
CA SER A 337 22.40 13.73 -4.00
C SER A 337 23.38 12.82 -4.74
N GLY A 338 23.76 13.20 -5.95
CA GLY A 338 24.65 12.46 -6.86
C GLY A 338 23.92 11.83 -8.05
N GLU A 339 22.60 11.74 -7.99
CA GLU A 339 21.75 11.21 -9.05
C GLU A 339 21.21 12.31 -9.97
N ASN A 340 20.61 11.89 -11.09
CA ASN A 340 19.95 12.73 -12.08
C ASN A 340 18.75 11.94 -12.62
N PHE A 341 17.57 12.14 -12.00
CA PHE A 341 16.31 11.47 -12.34
C PHE A 341 15.29 12.49 -12.83
N GLU A 342 14.62 12.20 -13.93
CA GLU A 342 13.60 13.05 -14.55
C GLU A 342 12.19 12.63 -14.15
N LEU A 343 11.27 13.59 -14.18
CA LEU A 343 9.84 13.37 -14.01
C LEU A 343 9.09 13.67 -15.31
N ALA A 344 8.22 12.75 -15.73
CA ALA A 344 7.25 12.99 -16.80
C ALA A 344 5.83 12.65 -16.35
N LEU A 345 4.86 13.45 -16.81
CA LEU A 345 3.43 13.23 -16.70
C LEU A 345 2.91 12.69 -18.03
N LEU A 346 2.11 11.63 -18.00
CA LEU A 346 1.59 10.94 -19.18
C LEU A 346 0.07 10.78 -19.11
N ASP A 347 -0.56 10.74 -20.28
CA ASP A 347 -1.97 10.38 -20.42
C ASP A 347 -2.22 8.88 -20.16
N GLY A 348 -3.50 8.50 -20.12
CA GLY A 348 -3.93 7.12 -19.90
C GLY A 348 -3.49 6.12 -20.98
N GLY A 349 -2.95 6.59 -22.12
CA GLY A 349 -2.37 5.78 -23.19
C GLY A 349 -0.83 5.72 -23.19
N GLY A 350 -0.18 6.42 -22.25
CA GLY A 350 1.29 6.49 -22.19
C GLY A 350 1.93 7.59 -23.04
N THR A 351 1.16 8.56 -23.54
CA THR A 351 1.72 9.72 -24.25
C THR A 351 2.21 10.76 -23.24
N PRO A 352 3.49 11.22 -23.29
CA PRO A 352 3.95 12.31 -22.45
C PRO A 352 3.17 13.61 -22.72
N LEU A 353 2.61 14.19 -21.66
CA LEU A 353 1.92 15.48 -21.67
C LEU A 353 2.88 16.62 -21.30
N ILE A 354 3.63 16.44 -20.22
CA ILE A 354 4.60 17.40 -19.66
C ILE A 354 5.77 16.61 -19.10
N ALA A 355 6.98 17.15 -19.17
CA ALA A 355 8.14 16.56 -18.51
C ALA A 355 9.08 17.67 -17.98
N SER A 356 9.80 17.35 -16.92
CA SER A 356 10.80 18.20 -16.26
C SER A 356 12.17 17.52 -16.37
N TYR A 357 13.21 18.33 -16.53
CA TYR A 357 14.56 17.94 -16.98
C TYR A 357 15.64 18.86 -16.38
N LYS A 358 15.64 19.00 -15.05
CA LYS A 358 16.70 19.74 -14.36
C LYS A 358 17.99 18.94 -14.36
N SER A 359 19.12 19.64 -14.20
CA SER A 359 20.44 19.04 -14.34
C SER A 359 21.01 18.61 -12.99
N GLY A 360 21.39 17.35 -12.86
CA GLY A 360 21.95 16.79 -11.64
C GLY A 360 20.87 16.53 -10.60
N SER A 361 21.18 16.77 -9.33
CA SER A 361 20.32 16.42 -8.20
C SER A 361 19.41 17.58 -7.77
N GLU A 362 18.80 18.28 -8.72
CA GLU A 362 17.77 19.29 -8.45
C GLU A 362 16.37 18.65 -8.52
N ASP A 363 15.53 18.90 -7.51
CA ASP A 363 14.16 18.36 -7.45
C ASP A 363 13.33 18.72 -8.69
N GLU A 364 12.71 17.74 -9.34
CA GLU A 364 11.79 18.01 -10.45
C GLU A 364 10.42 18.47 -9.94
N LEU A 365 9.78 19.36 -10.70
CA LEU A 365 8.43 19.85 -10.40
C LEU A 365 7.62 19.99 -11.67
N ILE A 366 6.42 19.41 -11.67
CA ILE A 366 5.38 19.59 -12.69
C ILE A 366 4.11 20.09 -11.99
N GLN A 367 3.46 21.11 -12.56
CA GLN A 367 2.17 21.64 -12.12
C GLN A 367 1.30 21.91 -13.36
N THR A 368 0.08 21.40 -13.41
CA THR A 368 -0.85 21.56 -14.54
C THR A 368 -2.30 21.33 -14.13
N GLU A 369 -3.25 21.75 -14.95
CA GLU A 369 -4.64 21.28 -14.85
C GLU A 369 -4.83 20.02 -15.72
N LEU A 370 -5.63 19.07 -15.25
CA LEU A 370 -5.98 17.84 -15.96
C LEU A 370 -7.51 17.61 -15.93
N PRO A 371 -8.16 17.29 -17.07
CA PRO A 371 -9.56 16.86 -17.09
C PRO A 371 -9.72 15.45 -16.51
N GLN A 372 -10.97 15.00 -16.33
CA GLN A 372 -11.29 13.65 -15.87
C GLN A 372 -10.53 12.59 -16.69
N GLY A 373 -9.84 11.67 -16.03
CA GLY A 373 -9.04 10.64 -16.68
C GLY A 373 -8.17 9.81 -15.74
N THR A 374 -7.43 8.88 -16.33
CA THR A 374 -6.33 8.15 -15.69
C THR A 374 -5.02 8.70 -16.24
N TYR A 375 -4.05 8.91 -15.37
CA TYR A 375 -2.76 9.50 -15.70
C TYR A 375 -1.63 8.74 -15.00
N TYR A 376 -0.41 8.94 -15.50
CA TYR A 376 0.78 8.30 -14.95
C TYR A 376 1.88 9.32 -14.71
N TRP A 377 2.58 9.19 -13.60
CA TRP A 377 3.94 9.70 -13.45
C TRP A 377 4.91 8.63 -13.94
N ARG A 378 5.93 9.05 -14.70
CA ARG A 378 7.09 8.22 -15.07
C ARG A 378 8.33 8.87 -14.51
N ILE A 379 9.09 8.11 -13.74
CA ILE A 379 10.40 8.49 -13.21
C ILE A 379 11.43 7.60 -13.92
N TYR A 380 12.54 8.20 -14.34
CA TYR A 380 13.56 7.55 -15.16
C TYR A 380 14.91 8.27 -15.01
N ALA A 381 16.00 7.62 -15.41
CA ALA A 381 17.34 8.18 -15.29
C ALA A 381 17.85 8.80 -16.61
N GLY A 382 18.27 10.06 -16.56
CA GLY A 382 18.76 10.82 -17.73
C GLY A 382 20.27 10.74 -17.92
N SER A 383 20.96 10.09 -16.99
CA SER A 383 22.33 9.63 -17.17
C SER A 383 22.48 8.23 -16.56
N VAL A 384 23.59 7.55 -16.84
CA VAL A 384 23.76 6.15 -16.42
C VAL A 384 23.97 6.08 -14.90
N THR A 385 22.90 5.72 -14.18
CA THR A 385 22.89 5.50 -12.73
C THR A 385 22.82 4.00 -12.42
N ASP A 386 23.73 3.55 -11.57
CA ASP A 386 23.87 2.18 -11.09
C ASP A 386 23.58 2.18 -9.57
N SER A 387 22.46 2.82 -9.18
CA SER A 387 22.21 3.34 -7.83
C SER A 387 21.26 2.49 -6.97
N GLU A 388 21.31 2.74 -5.66
CA GLU A 388 20.40 2.24 -4.62
C GLU A 388 19.84 3.41 -3.78
N ALA A 389 19.92 4.65 -4.30
CA ALA A 389 19.49 5.85 -3.60
C ALA A 389 17.98 6.12 -3.80
N TYR A 390 17.25 6.23 -2.69
CA TYR A 390 15.79 6.43 -2.70
C TYR A 390 15.39 7.86 -3.07
N TYR A 391 14.56 8.01 -4.09
CA TYR A 391 13.82 9.25 -4.37
C TYR A 391 12.46 9.27 -3.63
N SER A 392 11.82 10.44 -3.56
CA SER A 392 10.41 10.58 -3.19
C SER A 392 9.62 11.39 -4.22
N LEU A 393 8.38 10.99 -4.49
CA LEU A 393 7.41 11.67 -5.36
C LEU A 393 6.22 12.13 -4.52
N ASP A 394 6.04 13.44 -4.35
CA ASP A 394 4.81 14.04 -3.78
C ASP A 394 3.83 14.38 -4.91
N SER A 395 2.78 13.57 -5.06
CA SER A 395 1.74 13.71 -6.09
C SER A 395 0.42 14.20 -5.50
N LYS A 396 0.03 15.45 -5.79
CA LYS A 396 -1.21 16.09 -5.31
C LYS A 396 -2.23 16.27 -6.43
N VAL A 397 -3.50 16.00 -6.14
CA VAL A 397 -4.64 16.22 -7.05
C VAL A 397 -5.71 17.02 -6.30
N THR A 398 -5.90 18.28 -6.68
CA THR A 398 -6.90 19.18 -6.08
C THR A 398 -8.01 19.45 -7.09
N VAL A 399 -9.24 19.06 -6.78
CA VAL A 399 -10.41 19.28 -7.64
C VAL A 399 -10.60 20.78 -7.88
N ILE A 400 -10.66 21.19 -9.15
CA ILE A 400 -11.05 22.54 -9.55
C ILE A 400 -12.55 22.51 -9.82
N LYS A 401 -13.27 23.42 -9.18
CA LYS A 401 -14.66 23.73 -9.50
C LYS A 401 -14.73 25.16 -10.06
N PRO A 402 -14.46 25.38 -11.38
CA PRO A 402 -14.36 26.73 -11.93
C PRO A 402 -15.68 27.50 -11.78
N ARG A 403 -16.81 26.79 -11.88
CA ARG A 403 -18.15 27.36 -11.75
C ARG A 403 -18.41 27.87 -10.34
N ASP A 404 -18.12 27.05 -9.33
CA ASP A 404 -18.24 27.38 -7.91
C ASP A 404 -17.40 28.60 -7.56
N ARG A 405 -16.15 28.61 -8.02
CA ARG A 405 -15.26 29.76 -7.89
C ARG A 405 -15.85 31.00 -8.54
N VAL A 406 -16.37 30.92 -9.77
CA VAL A 406 -16.99 32.06 -10.47
C VAL A 406 -18.22 32.62 -9.74
N VAL A 407 -19.09 31.78 -9.17
CA VAL A 407 -20.26 32.27 -8.41
C VAL A 407 -19.86 32.82 -7.03
N ALA A 408 -18.86 32.23 -6.36
CA ALA A 408 -18.35 32.73 -5.09
C ALA A 408 -17.56 34.05 -5.25
N GLU A 409 -16.73 34.19 -6.29
CA GLU A 409 -16.01 35.44 -6.57
C GLU A 409 -16.95 36.59 -6.97
N TYR A 410 -18.07 36.28 -7.61
CA TYR A 410 -19.10 37.26 -7.92
C TYR A 410 -19.83 37.71 -6.63
N TRP A 411 -20.41 36.79 -5.87
CA TRP A 411 -21.16 37.10 -4.65
C TRP A 411 -20.30 37.39 -3.41
N ALA A 412 -18.97 37.47 -3.57
CA ALA A 412 -18.00 37.71 -2.52
C ALA A 412 -18.36 38.98 -1.69
N PRO A 413 -18.59 38.88 -0.37
CA PRO A 413 -19.12 40.00 0.40
C PRO A 413 -18.09 41.09 0.70
N ASP A 414 -18.58 42.26 1.07
CA ASP A 414 -17.80 43.26 1.79
C ASP A 414 -18.13 43.16 3.29
N PHE A 415 -17.12 43.18 4.17
CA PHE A 415 -17.30 43.13 5.62
C PHE A 415 -16.75 44.40 6.28
N TYR A 416 -17.58 45.06 7.09
CA TYR A 416 -17.16 46.11 8.02
C TYR A 416 -16.95 45.44 9.39
N GLN A 417 -15.69 45.24 9.75
CA GLN A 417 -15.26 44.64 11.00
C GLN A 417 -14.92 45.75 12.01
N ASP A 418 -15.66 45.80 13.10
CA ASP A 418 -15.32 46.54 14.32
C ASP A 418 -14.18 45.81 15.04
N VAL A 419 -13.17 46.52 15.54
CA VAL A 419 -11.94 45.91 16.07
C VAL A 419 -11.53 46.63 17.34
N ASP A 420 -11.44 45.90 18.46
CA ASP A 420 -11.09 46.48 19.76
C ASP A 420 -9.61 46.89 19.79
N THR A 421 -9.34 48.17 19.46
CA THR A 421 -7.99 48.72 19.51
C THR A 421 -7.59 49.25 20.90
N ASP A 422 -8.58 49.50 21.76
CA ASP A 422 -8.42 50.12 23.08
C ASP A 422 -8.02 49.12 24.17
N SER A 423 -8.32 47.82 24.04
CA SER A 423 -7.87 46.84 25.05
C SER A 423 -6.37 46.54 24.97
N ASP A 424 -5.67 46.89 26.05
CA ASP A 424 -4.22 46.72 26.26
C ASP A 424 -3.71 45.30 25.98
N TYR A 425 -4.58 44.29 26.03
CA TYR A 425 -4.17 42.89 26.03
C TYR A 425 -3.69 42.39 24.66
N PHE A 426 -4.25 42.92 23.55
CA PHE A 426 -3.85 42.48 22.19
C PHE A 426 -3.93 43.51 21.05
N ARG A 427 -4.38 44.76 21.28
CA ARG A 427 -4.47 45.82 20.24
C ARG A 427 -5.21 45.36 18.97
N GLY A 428 -6.37 44.73 19.14
CA GLY A 428 -7.23 44.30 18.04
C GLY A 428 -6.70 43.17 17.14
N LEU A 429 -5.68 42.41 17.58
CA LEU A 429 -5.27 41.19 16.86
C LEU A 429 -6.29 40.03 16.88
N PRO A 430 -7.09 39.80 17.95
CA PRO A 430 -8.08 38.70 17.97
C PRO A 430 -9.20 38.88 16.95
N ASP A 431 -9.57 40.12 16.65
CA ASP A 431 -10.65 40.49 15.72
C ASP A 431 -10.19 40.51 14.24
N LEU A 432 -8.97 40.05 13.92
CA LEU A 432 -8.50 39.97 12.54
C LEU A 432 -8.69 38.57 11.93
N ILE A 433 -9.19 38.54 10.69
CA ILE A 433 -9.25 37.31 9.90
C ILE A 433 -7.86 36.91 9.36
N ALA A 434 -7.61 35.60 9.30
CA ALA A 434 -6.34 35.01 8.91
C ALA A 434 -6.51 33.76 8.02
N ASN A 435 -5.39 33.22 7.54
CA ASN A 435 -5.34 31.85 7.02
C ASN A 435 -5.52 30.86 8.18
N PHE A 436 -6.31 29.81 7.97
CA PHE A 436 -6.37 28.65 8.88
C PHE A 436 -5.04 27.90 8.88
N ASP A 437 -4.36 27.82 7.73
CA ASP A 437 -3.01 27.29 7.61
C ASP A 437 -1.98 28.41 7.79
N LEU A 438 -1.86 28.92 9.02
CA LEU A 438 -1.11 30.15 9.28
C LEU A 438 0.40 29.98 9.11
N ASP A 439 0.92 28.78 9.41
CA ASP A 439 2.34 28.41 9.39
C ASP A 439 2.68 27.15 8.58
N GLY A 440 1.68 26.45 8.03
CA GLY A 440 1.85 25.30 7.13
C GLY A 440 1.58 23.93 7.76
N ASP A 441 1.07 23.84 9.00
CA ASP A 441 0.78 22.57 9.68
C ASP A 441 -0.72 22.19 9.79
N MET A 442 -1.63 23.09 9.40
CA MET A 442 -3.08 22.94 9.54
C MET A 442 -3.54 22.56 10.98
N GLU A 443 -2.94 23.13 12.02
CA GLU A 443 -3.31 22.89 13.44
C GLU A 443 -3.91 24.15 14.10
N GLU A 444 -5.24 24.18 14.22
CA GLU A 444 -5.96 25.31 14.83
C GLU A 444 -5.42 25.71 16.22
N SER A 445 -5.02 24.73 17.04
CA SER A 445 -4.73 24.97 18.44
C SER A 445 -3.46 25.81 18.71
N ASN A 446 -2.58 25.96 17.72
CA ASN A 446 -1.38 26.79 17.84
C ASN A 446 -1.53 28.18 17.17
N ASN A 447 -2.50 28.37 16.28
CA ASN A 447 -2.60 29.53 15.39
C ASN A 447 -2.62 30.87 16.15
N PHE A 448 -3.37 30.99 17.26
CA PHE A 448 -3.38 32.22 18.07
C PHE A 448 -2.06 32.52 18.80
N SER A 449 -1.22 31.52 19.02
CA SER A 449 0.13 31.72 19.56
C SER A 449 1.07 32.18 18.46
N ASN A 450 1.03 31.51 17.30
CA ASN A 450 1.94 31.74 16.17
C ASN A 450 1.63 33.05 15.42
N ALA A 451 0.36 33.48 15.47
CA ALA A 451 -0.16 34.80 15.12
C ALA A 451 0.75 35.98 15.49
N ARG A 452 1.38 35.98 16.67
CA ARG A 452 2.20 37.12 17.12
C ARG A 452 3.50 37.30 16.33
N SER A 453 3.92 36.28 15.59
CA SER A 453 5.18 36.22 14.84
C SER A 453 5.02 36.16 13.32
N LEU A 454 3.79 36.03 12.82
CA LEU A 454 3.50 35.79 11.40
C LEU A 454 2.60 36.89 10.80
N PRO A 455 2.70 37.15 9.48
CA PRO A 455 1.92 38.20 8.83
C PRO A 455 0.44 37.80 8.67
N PHE A 456 -0.46 38.51 9.37
CA PHE A 456 -1.91 38.42 9.16
C PHE A 456 -2.32 39.01 7.80
N LYS A 457 -2.29 38.17 6.76
CA LYS A 457 -3.02 38.45 5.52
C LYS A 457 -4.46 38.00 5.65
N SER A 458 -5.38 38.76 5.06
CA SER A 458 -6.81 38.51 5.16
C SER A 458 -7.29 37.48 4.14
N TYR A 459 -7.90 36.40 4.63
CA TYR A 459 -8.50 35.33 3.83
C TYR A 459 -9.94 35.10 4.26
N VAL A 460 -10.78 34.74 3.30
CA VAL A 460 -12.17 34.30 3.55
C VAL A 460 -12.33 32.93 2.89
N TYR A 461 -12.83 31.96 3.65
CA TYR A 461 -13.12 30.64 3.10
C TYR A 461 -14.50 30.63 2.48
N TYR A 462 -14.70 29.80 1.45
CA TYR A 462 -16.01 29.63 0.84
C TYR A 462 -16.39 28.17 0.60
N SER A 463 -17.69 27.90 0.65
CA SER A 463 -18.31 26.66 0.20
C SER A 463 -19.33 27.00 -0.89
N VAL A 464 -19.50 26.09 -1.86
CA VAL A 464 -20.62 26.14 -2.80
C VAL A 464 -21.27 24.77 -2.83
N VAL A 465 -22.60 24.77 -2.76
CA VAL A 465 -23.45 23.59 -2.95
C VAL A 465 -24.45 23.92 -4.05
N GLU A 466 -24.58 23.04 -5.04
CA GLU A 466 -25.44 23.23 -6.21
C GLU A 466 -26.62 22.24 -6.17
N THR A 467 -27.86 22.73 -6.24
CA THR A 467 -29.05 21.91 -6.58
C THR A 467 -29.46 22.15 -8.03
N GLU A 468 -30.54 21.58 -8.53
CA GLU A 468 -30.96 21.86 -9.92
C GLU A 468 -31.33 23.34 -10.11
N THR A 469 -31.89 24.02 -9.11
CA THR A 469 -32.41 25.40 -9.21
C THR A 469 -31.65 26.48 -8.42
N HIS A 470 -30.75 26.12 -7.49
CA HIS A 470 -30.06 27.08 -6.63
C HIS A 470 -28.55 26.80 -6.48
N TYR A 471 -27.81 27.85 -6.11
CA TYR A 471 -26.53 27.75 -5.40
C TYR A 471 -26.75 28.16 -3.94
N PHE A 472 -26.09 27.44 -3.04
CA PHE A 472 -25.94 27.83 -1.65
C PHE A 472 -24.46 28.14 -1.43
N ILE A 473 -24.16 29.35 -0.97
CA ILE A 473 -22.79 29.83 -0.84
C ILE A 473 -22.55 30.25 0.61
N GLY A 474 -21.64 29.57 1.29
CA GLY A 474 -21.15 29.99 2.60
C GLY A 474 -19.87 30.80 2.45
N TYR A 475 -19.73 31.88 3.22
CA TYR A 475 -18.47 32.58 3.44
C TYR A 475 -18.09 32.53 4.91
N TYR A 476 -16.85 32.17 5.20
CA TYR A 476 -16.38 31.87 6.55
C TYR A 476 -15.10 32.65 6.87
N LEU A 477 -15.17 33.42 7.95
CA LEU A 477 -14.11 34.28 8.45
C LEU A 477 -13.42 33.52 9.58
N TYR A 478 -12.15 33.14 9.37
CA TYR A 478 -11.35 32.46 10.39
C TYR A 478 -10.61 33.47 11.26
N TYR A 479 -10.90 33.48 12.56
CA TYR A 479 -10.19 34.23 13.58
C TYR A 479 -9.37 33.24 14.40
N PRO A 480 -8.02 33.36 14.46
CA PRO A 480 -7.20 32.46 15.27
C PRO A 480 -7.63 32.38 16.75
N ALA A 481 -8.24 33.44 17.29
CA ALA A 481 -8.74 33.49 18.66
C ALA A 481 -10.12 32.85 18.89
N TYR A 482 -10.96 32.71 17.85
CA TYR A 482 -12.40 32.42 17.98
C TYR A 482 -12.92 31.31 17.04
N GLY A 483 -12.11 30.81 16.10
CA GLY A 483 -12.55 29.88 15.06
C GLY A 483 -13.20 30.57 13.87
N PHE A 484 -14.07 29.85 13.18
CA PHE A 484 -14.82 30.37 12.05
C PHE A 484 -16.12 31.06 12.48
N LYS A 485 -16.47 32.15 11.79
CA LYS A 485 -17.83 32.73 11.80
C LYS A 485 -18.33 32.83 10.36
N GLY A 486 -19.60 32.53 10.11
CA GLY A 486 -20.13 32.34 8.76
C GLY A 486 -21.36 33.18 8.39
N VAL A 487 -21.49 33.50 7.10
CA VAL A 487 -22.72 33.98 6.46
C VAL A 487 -23.10 33.07 5.30
N PHE A 488 -24.39 32.85 5.12
CA PHE A 488 -24.93 31.88 4.16
C PHE A 488 -25.86 32.58 3.17
N LEU A 489 -25.64 32.37 1.88
CA LEU A 489 -26.41 32.93 0.78
C LEU A 489 -27.18 31.82 0.06
N MET A 490 -28.41 32.12 -0.35
CA MET A 490 -29.19 31.29 -1.29
C MET A 490 -29.43 32.09 -2.57
N VAL A 491 -28.93 31.56 -3.68
CA VAL A 491 -28.89 32.22 -4.99
C VAL A 491 -29.67 31.39 -6.00
N TYR A 492 -30.75 31.95 -6.54
CA TYR A 492 -31.58 31.31 -7.57
C TYR A 492 -30.91 31.34 -8.94
N LYS A 493 -31.03 30.24 -9.70
CA LYS A 493 -30.54 30.17 -11.07
C LYS A 493 -31.56 30.74 -12.06
N ASP A 494 -31.45 32.03 -12.29
CA ASP A 494 -32.24 32.76 -13.30
C ASP A 494 -31.77 32.56 -14.76
N GLY A 495 -30.77 31.70 -14.98
CA GLY A 495 -30.15 31.45 -16.28
C GLY A 495 -28.94 32.34 -16.60
N SER A 496 -28.62 33.32 -15.74
CA SER A 496 -27.35 34.05 -15.82
C SER A 496 -26.17 33.19 -15.30
N PRO A 497 -24.91 33.58 -15.58
CA PRO A 497 -23.73 32.87 -15.04
C PRO A 497 -23.60 32.91 -13.51
N TYR A 498 -24.28 33.84 -12.85
CA TYR A 498 -24.13 34.13 -11.42
C TYR A 498 -25.39 33.85 -10.60
N GLY A 499 -26.55 33.72 -11.25
CA GLY A 499 -27.85 33.65 -10.59
C GLY A 499 -28.28 34.99 -9.96
N LYS A 500 -29.29 34.92 -9.11
CA LYS A 500 -29.88 36.04 -8.36
C LYS A 500 -29.95 35.69 -6.88
N LEU A 501 -29.25 36.45 -6.03
CA LEU A 501 -29.34 36.31 -4.57
C LEU A 501 -30.77 36.61 -4.08
N GLN A 502 -31.38 35.64 -3.38
CA GLN A 502 -32.74 35.75 -2.83
C GLN A 502 -32.77 35.84 -1.30
N ALA A 503 -31.95 35.06 -0.61
CA ALA A 503 -31.92 35.03 0.86
C ALA A 503 -30.50 35.01 1.42
N VAL A 504 -30.37 35.54 2.63
CA VAL A 504 -29.14 35.52 3.43
C VAL A 504 -29.48 35.19 4.89
N ASN A 505 -28.74 34.24 5.48
CA ASN A 505 -28.76 33.97 6.91
C ASN A 505 -27.38 34.26 7.52
N THR A 506 -27.31 35.03 8.62
CA THR A 506 -26.04 35.42 9.26
C THR A 506 -25.79 34.81 10.63
N ASN A 507 -26.71 34.02 11.17
CA ASN A 507 -26.60 33.51 12.56
C ASN A 507 -27.18 32.12 12.81
N GLY A 508 -27.45 31.33 11.75
CA GLY A 508 -28.02 29.99 11.88
C GLY A 508 -29.42 29.98 12.51
N GLY A 509 -30.19 31.07 12.38
CA GLY A 509 -31.45 31.21 13.08
C GLY A 509 -32.42 32.22 12.48
N GLU A 510 -33.56 32.37 13.15
CA GLU A 510 -34.68 33.19 12.67
C GLU A 510 -34.41 34.70 12.67
N ASN A 511 -33.53 35.18 13.54
CA ASN A 511 -33.25 36.61 13.70
C ASN A 511 -32.31 37.16 12.61
N GLY A 512 -31.42 36.34 12.05
CA GLY A 512 -30.45 36.72 11.02
C GLY A 512 -30.95 36.55 9.59
N ARG A 513 -32.27 36.47 9.37
CA ARG A 513 -32.89 36.27 8.05
C ARG A 513 -33.07 37.58 7.27
N TYR A 514 -32.50 37.66 6.08
CA TYR A 514 -32.66 38.77 5.13
C TYR A 514 -33.08 38.25 3.76
N SER A 515 -33.91 39.01 3.04
CA SER A 515 -34.54 38.60 1.78
C SER A 515 -34.48 39.71 0.72
N ASP A 516 -34.56 39.33 -0.55
CA ASP A 516 -34.84 40.24 -1.68
C ASP A 516 -36.35 40.57 -1.81
N GLY A 517 -37.19 40.01 -0.93
CA GLY A 517 -38.64 40.16 -0.92
C GLY A 517 -39.38 39.07 -1.73
N THR A 518 -38.68 38.10 -2.31
CA THR A 518 -39.32 36.97 -3.02
C THR A 518 -39.50 35.71 -2.16
N VAL A 519 -38.80 35.62 -1.03
CA VAL A 519 -38.75 34.43 -0.16
C VAL A 519 -38.80 34.77 1.34
N GLY A 520 -39.28 33.83 2.15
CA GLY A 520 -39.27 33.88 3.60
C GLY A 520 -40.33 34.79 4.24
N PRO A 521 -40.50 34.71 5.58
CA PRO A 521 -41.40 35.57 6.36
C PRO A 521 -40.72 36.87 6.85
N THR A 522 -39.64 37.32 6.20
CA THR A 522 -38.82 38.47 6.64
C THR A 522 -38.88 39.63 5.66
N ASP A 523 -39.23 40.81 6.17
CA ASP A 523 -39.17 42.08 5.43
C ASP A 523 -37.76 42.73 5.48
N LYS A 524 -36.77 42.10 6.13
CA LYS A 524 -35.42 42.67 6.26
C LYS A 524 -34.71 42.61 4.90
N PRO A 525 -34.37 43.75 4.27
CA PRO A 525 -33.77 43.75 2.95
C PRO A 525 -32.31 43.32 2.97
N ILE A 526 -31.87 42.63 1.92
CA ILE A 526 -30.45 42.40 1.66
C ILE A 526 -29.80 43.73 1.22
N LYS A 527 -28.68 44.09 1.85
CA LYS A 527 -27.91 45.31 1.55
C LYS A 527 -26.77 44.99 0.62
N LEU A 528 -26.75 45.64 -0.56
CA LEU A 528 -25.80 45.37 -1.64
C LEU A 528 -24.96 46.60 -2.00
N THR A 529 -23.65 46.43 -2.13
CA THR A 529 -22.79 47.37 -2.88
C THR A 529 -22.58 46.78 -4.28
N ASN A 530 -23.18 47.39 -5.30
CA ASN A 530 -23.38 46.79 -6.62
C ASN A 530 -24.12 45.44 -6.50
N HIS A 531 -23.40 44.33 -6.66
CA HIS A 531 -23.91 42.96 -6.51
C HIS A 531 -23.45 42.28 -5.21
N ARG A 532 -22.60 42.91 -4.40
CA ARG A 532 -21.99 42.26 -3.22
C ARG A 532 -22.79 42.52 -1.95
N PRO A 533 -23.18 41.48 -1.18
CA PRO A 533 -23.77 41.68 0.14
C PRO A 533 -22.77 42.34 1.08
N VAL A 534 -23.28 43.18 1.99
CA VAL A 534 -22.47 43.96 2.92
C VAL A 534 -22.83 43.58 4.34
N PHE A 535 -21.84 43.10 5.08
CA PHE A 535 -22.01 42.62 6.45
C PHE A 535 -21.29 43.53 7.44
N TYR A 536 -21.83 43.58 8.65
CA TYR A 536 -21.15 44.06 9.84
C TYR A 536 -20.65 42.86 10.65
N ALA A 537 -19.48 43.02 11.26
CA ALA A 537 -18.91 42.08 12.20
C ALA A 537 -18.48 42.85 13.45
N SER A 538 -18.99 42.47 14.62
CA SER A 538 -18.66 43.11 15.90
C SER A 538 -17.25 42.76 16.37
N THR A 539 -16.71 43.51 17.35
CA THR A 539 -15.59 42.98 18.16
C THR A 539 -15.98 41.65 18.82
N GLY A 540 -14.98 40.83 19.16
CA GLY A 540 -15.14 39.62 19.97
C GLY A 540 -15.19 39.88 21.48
N ALA A 541 -15.20 41.14 21.93
CA ALA A 541 -15.07 41.53 23.34
C ALA A 541 -16.23 42.44 23.78
N SER A 542 -17.32 41.84 24.28
CA SER A 542 -18.39 42.60 24.95
C SER A 542 -18.19 42.63 26.47
N SER A 543 -18.02 43.84 27.01
CA SER A 543 -18.14 44.08 28.45
C SER A 543 -19.61 44.39 28.80
N ASP A 544 -20.09 43.83 29.92
CA ASP A 544 -21.35 44.27 30.49
C ASP A 544 -21.21 45.72 31.00
N ILE A 545 -22.33 46.47 31.08
CA ILE A 545 -22.43 47.81 31.67
C ILE A 545 -21.87 47.86 33.11
N TRP A 546 -21.73 46.71 33.77
CA TRP A 546 -21.13 46.54 35.10
C TRP A 546 -19.67 46.08 35.13
N GLY A 547 -18.97 46.01 33.99
CA GLY A 547 -17.53 45.75 33.92
C GLY A 547 -17.11 44.29 34.21
N ASN A 548 -18.04 43.34 34.20
CA ASN A 548 -17.70 41.91 34.22
C ASN A 548 -17.40 41.41 32.80
N PRO A 549 -16.34 40.61 32.59
CA PRO A 549 -16.09 39.95 31.32
C PRO A 549 -17.20 38.93 31.05
N LYS A 550 -17.90 39.06 29.92
CA LYS A 550 -18.67 37.95 29.37
C LYS A 550 -17.75 37.05 28.54
N TRP A 551 -18.22 35.84 28.35
CA TRP A 551 -17.51 34.73 27.72
C TRP A 551 -17.14 35.06 26.26
N PHE A 552 -16.02 34.54 25.79
CA PHE A 552 -15.42 34.90 24.50
C PHE A 552 -16.15 34.24 23.32
N ASP A 553 -17.31 34.76 22.93
CA ASP A 553 -18.13 34.19 21.85
C ASP A 553 -17.67 34.60 20.42
N GLY A 554 -16.71 35.53 20.31
CA GLY A 554 -16.15 36.03 19.05
C GLY A 554 -17.06 37.00 18.26
N PRO A 555 -16.60 37.50 17.11
CA PRO A 555 -17.37 38.43 16.26
C PRO A 555 -18.75 37.90 15.85
N MET A 556 -19.80 38.70 16.06
CA MET A 556 -21.14 38.42 15.57
C MET A 556 -21.35 39.02 14.17
N LEU A 557 -21.90 38.23 13.23
CA LEU A 557 -22.16 38.66 11.86
C LEU A 557 -23.63 39.07 11.65
N THR A 558 -23.85 40.25 11.07
CA THR A 558 -25.17 40.78 10.71
C THR A 558 -25.12 41.48 9.35
N MET A 559 -26.26 41.65 8.68
CA MET A 559 -26.32 42.54 7.50
C MET A 559 -26.04 43.99 7.95
N PHE A 560 -25.20 44.72 7.22
CA PHE A 560 -24.85 46.10 7.54
C PHE A 560 -26.09 47.02 7.44
N ASP A 561 -26.43 47.70 8.53
CA ASP A 561 -27.64 48.51 8.65
C ASP A 561 -27.45 49.99 8.27
N GLY A 562 -26.22 50.50 8.34
CA GLY A 562 -25.85 51.86 7.91
C GLY A 562 -25.98 52.15 6.40
N LYS A 563 -25.57 53.36 6.01
CA LYS A 563 -25.51 53.80 4.60
C LYS A 563 -24.25 53.31 3.89
N LEU A 564 -24.44 52.89 2.64
CA LEU A 564 -23.37 52.39 1.75
C LEU A 564 -22.63 53.50 0.98
N ASP A 565 -22.98 54.77 1.20
CA ASP A 565 -22.31 55.94 0.59
C ASP A 565 -21.02 56.36 1.32
N GLY A 566 -20.64 55.64 2.37
CA GLY A 566 -19.48 55.93 3.21
C GLY A 566 -19.66 57.11 4.17
N SER A 567 -20.90 57.62 4.34
CA SER A 567 -21.19 58.72 5.27
C SER A 567 -21.55 58.27 6.69
N ASP A 568 -21.84 56.98 6.89
CA ASP A 568 -22.01 56.37 8.21
C ASP A 568 -20.77 55.52 8.56
N SER A 569 -20.21 55.73 9.74
CA SER A 569 -19.27 54.79 10.35
C SER A 569 -20.05 53.77 11.18
N PRO A 570 -19.71 52.47 11.13
CA PRO A 570 -20.18 51.49 12.10
C PRO A 570 -19.84 51.88 13.56
N PRO A 571 -20.48 51.24 14.57
CA PRO A 571 -20.22 51.49 15.99
C PRO A 571 -18.75 51.21 16.37
N GLY A 572 -18.22 51.93 17.37
CA GLY A 572 -16.80 51.88 17.77
C GLY A 572 -16.02 53.04 17.17
N GLY A 573 -15.84 53.02 15.85
CA GLY A 573 -15.08 54.03 15.09
C GLY A 573 -13.64 53.62 14.80
N ASP A 574 -13.10 52.69 15.58
CA ASP A 574 -12.08 51.73 15.18
C ASP A 574 -12.70 50.56 14.38
N GLY A 575 -11.86 49.90 13.58
CA GLY A 575 -12.27 48.84 12.66
C GLY A 575 -11.60 48.90 11.28
N VAL A 576 -11.91 47.89 10.47
CA VAL A 576 -11.39 47.66 9.10
C VAL A 576 -12.51 47.27 8.14
N ARG A 577 -12.31 47.52 6.84
CA ARG A 577 -13.23 47.06 5.79
C ARG A 577 -12.55 46.01 4.90
N TYR A 578 -13.03 44.78 4.94
CA TYR A 578 -12.58 43.71 4.06
C TYR A 578 -13.39 43.69 2.74
N TYR A 579 -12.71 43.56 1.60
CA TYR A 579 -13.35 43.44 0.27
C TYR A 579 -12.60 42.45 -0.64
N TYR A 580 -13.33 41.70 -1.47
CA TYR A 580 -12.69 40.74 -2.38
C TYR A 580 -12.08 41.41 -3.61
N ASN A 581 -10.80 41.14 -3.91
CA ASN A 581 -10.16 41.49 -5.19
C ASN A 581 -9.27 40.39 -5.80
N GLY A 582 -9.22 39.19 -5.18
CA GLY A 582 -8.35 38.10 -5.61
C GLY A 582 -6.95 38.08 -4.97
N ALA A 583 -6.66 38.95 -4.00
CA ALA A 583 -5.36 38.97 -3.31
C ALA A 583 -5.48 39.33 -1.82
N ALA A 584 -4.85 38.52 -0.97
CA ALA A 584 -4.85 38.71 0.48
C ALA A 584 -3.86 39.82 0.91
N GLN A 585 -4.39 40.88 1.51
CA GLN A 585 -3.62 42.02 2.03
C GLN A 585 -3.41 41.89 3.54
N GLN A 586 -2.30 42.42 4.05
CA GLN A 586 -2.07 42.53 5.49
C GLN A 586 -2.70 43.80 6.07
N VAL A 587 -3.40 43.66 7.19
CA VAL A 587 -3.97 44.78 7.96
C VAL A 587 -2.84 45.54 8.67
N GLY A 588 -2.72 46.84 8.39
CA GLY A 588 -1.68 47.71 8.98
C GLY A 588 -2.24 48.81 9.89
N ASP A 589 -3.36 49.41 9.49
CA ASP A 589 -4.14 50.38 10.25
C ASP A 589 -5.50 49.74 10.59
N LYS A 590 -5.91 49.85 11.85
CA LYS A 590 -7.17 49.31 12.37
C LYS A 590 -8.17 50.40 12.72
N ASN A 591 -7.95 51.64 12.26
CA ASN A 591 -8.80 52.78 12.57
C ASN A 591 -9.65 53.18 11.36
N GLY A 592 -10.84 53.73 11.62
CA GLY A 592 -11.65 54.42 10.62
C GLY A 592 -12.13 53.54 9.46
N TYR A 593 -12.23 52.23 9.65
CA TYR A 593 -12.64 51.25 8.64
C TYR A 593 -11.77 51.28 7.37
N SER A 594 -10.46 51.38 7.59
CA SER A 594 -9.44 51.32 6.53
C SER A 594 -9.63 50.07 5.65
N PRO A 595 -9.60 50.20 4.30
CA PRO A 595 -9.93 49.10 3.40
C PRO A 595 -8.75 48.16 3.16
N TYR A 596 -9.00 46.86 3.28
CA TYR A 596 -8.04 45.78 3.02
C TYR A 596 -8.66 44.72 2.12
N SER A 597 -7.90 44.25 1.13
CA SER A 597 -8.39 43.18 0.28
C SER A 597 -8.17 41.79 0.87
N TYR A 598 -9.09 40.88 0.56
CA TYR A 598 -8.96 39.45 0.87
C TYR A 598 -8.95 38.55 -0.36
N GLU A 599 -8.38 37.37 -0.17
CA GLU A 599 -8.41 36.26 -1.13
C GLU A 599 -9.44 35.20 -0.68
N LEU A 600 -10.08 34.55 -1.65
CA LEU A 600 -11.05 33.49 -1.42
C LEU A 600 -10.36 32.13 -1.48
N LEU A 601 -10.50 31.32 -0.43
CA LEU A 601 -9.99 29.94 -0.36
C LEU A 601 -11.16 28.95 -0.28
N PRO A 602 -11.12 27.80 -0.97
CA PRO A 602 -12.14 26.77 -0.79
C PRO A 602 -12.08 26.21 0.64
N LEU A 603 -13.24 25.92 1.24
CA LEU A 603 -13.35 25.29 2.56
C LEU A 603 -13.06 23.78 2.53
N GLU A 604 -13.29 23.14 1.38
CA GLU A 604 -13.20 21.67 1.20
C GLU A 604 -11.88 21.04 1.67
N PRO A 605 -10.70 21.66 1.49
CA PRO A 605 -9.46 21.17 2.09
C PRO A 605 -9.53 21.17 3.63
N VAL A 606 -9.70 22.34 4.26
CA VAL A 606 -9.77 22.48 5.74
C VAL A 606 -10.79 21.50 6.32
N TYR A 607 -11.93 21.37 5.68
CA TYR A 607 -12.97 20.40 6.02
C TYR A 607 -12.46 18.95 6.02
N LYS A 608 -11.88 18.47 4.91
CA LYS A 608 -11.40 17.08 4.77
C LYS A 608 -10.24 16.75 5.70
N ASP A 609 -9.32 17.69 5.93
CA ASP A 609 -8.19 17.49 6.86
C ASP A 609 -8.66 17.42 8.32
N GLN A 610 -9.42 18.42 8.78
CA GLN A 610 -9.82 18.51 10.18
C GLN A 610 -10.77 17.38 10.59
N ILE A 611 -11.67 16.95 9.71
CA ILE A 611 -12.53 15.79 9.96
C ILE A 611 -11.73 14.49 10.10
N LYS A 612 -10.69 14.27 9.28
CA LYS A 612 -9.82 13.09 9.42
C LYS A 612 -9.07 13.07 10.76
N LYS A 613 -8.77 14.25 11.32
CA LYS A 613 -8.15 14.44 12.64
C LYS A 613 -9.12 14.24 13.82
N GLN A 614 -10.44 14.13 13.59
CA GLN A 614 -11.44 13.92 14.65
C GLN A 614 -11.66 12.43 14.96
N THR A 615 -11.13 11.95 16.08
CA THR A 615 -11.23 10.54 16.51
C THR A 615 -12.62 10.12 17.00
N GLU A 616 -13.48 11.07 17.38
CA GLU A 616 -14.89 10.85 17.71
C GLU A 616 -15.73 12.03 17.18
N ILE A 617 -16.53 11.79 16.14
CA ILE A 617 -17.62 12.70 15.77
C ILE A 617 -18.80 12.42 16.72
N ASN A 618 -18.66 12.93 17.94
CA ASN A 618 -19.81 13.23 18.79
C ASN A 618 -20.25 14.65 18.45
N TRP A 619 -21.50 14.76 18.01
CA TRP A 619 -22.25 16.02 17.88
C TRP A 619 -22.01 16.86 19.16
N GLY A 620 -21.44 18.06 19.01
CA GLY A 620 -21.13 18.96 20.12
C GLY A 620 -19.89 18.68 20.99
N ILE A 621 -18.85 17.92 20.59
CA ILE A 621 -17.60 17.86 21.39
C ILE A 621 -16.76 19.14 21.26
N HIS A 622 -16.93 20.00 22.25
CA HIS A 622 -15.94 20.95 22.72
C HIS A 622 -14.70 20.19 23.23
N LYS A 623 -13.56 20.28 22.54
CA LYS A 623 -12.27 19.87 23.13
C LYS A 623 -11.93 20.81 24.30
N ASN A 624 -11.61 20.24 25.46
CA ASN A 624 -11.06 21.02 26.59
C ASN A 624 -9.62 21.42 26.29
N TYR A 625 -9.28 22.71 26.31
CA TYR A 625 -7.91 23.20 26.16
C TYR A 625 -7.45 24.01 27.38
N MET A 626 -6.14 24.05 27.59
CA MET A 626 -5.49 24.90 28.59
C MET A 626 -4.92 26.14 27.92
N ASN A 627 -5.24 27.32 28.46
CA ASN A 627 -4.60 28.56 28.06
C ASN A 627 -3.15 28.61 28.56
N ALA A 628 -2.31 29.42 27.91
CA ALA A 628 -0.90 29.61 28.26
C ALA A 628 -0.65 30.22 29.66
N ASP A 629 -1.70 30.59 30.39
CA ASP A 629 -1.66 31.08 31.78
C ASP A 629 -2.00 29.98 32.83
N GLY A 630 -2.25 28.74 32.38
CA GLY A 630 -2.61 27.61 33.25
C GLY A 630 -4.03 27.67 33.81
N ARG A 631 -4.90 28.54 33.30
CA ARG A 631 -6.32 28.55 33.65
C ARG A 631 -7.13 27.72 32.65
N SER A 632 -8.08 26.95 33.18
CA SER A 632 -9.09 26.24 32.38
C SER A 632 -10.05 27.24 31.75
N GLY A 633 -9.92 27.44 30.43
CA GLY A 633 -10.81 28.26 29.61
C GLY A 633 -11.68 27.37 28.70
N ASN A 634 -12.88 27.85 28.39
CA ASN A 634 -13.82 27.19 27.46
C ASN A 634 -13.32 27.31 25.99
N PRO A 635 -13.88 26.53 25.04
CA PRO A 635 -13.13 25.86 23.98
C PRO A 635 -12.68 26.76 22.83
N PRO A 636 -11.69 26.34 22.03
CA PRO A 636 -11.40 26.96 20.75
C PRO A 636 -12.42 26.52 19.70
N GLY A 637 -12.65 27.41 18.75
CA GLY A 637 -12.97 27.01 17.38
C GLY A 637 -14.38 26.52 17.11
N GLU A 638 -15.33 27.42 16.83
CA GLU A 638 -16.52 26.99 16.09
C GLU A 638 -16.11 26.64 14.65
N TYR A 639 -16.29 25.38 14.25
CA TYR A 639 -16.10 24.94 12.87
C TYR A 639 -17.39 25.12 12.05
N PRO A 640 -17.29 25.37 10.73
CA PRO A 640 -18.47 25.49 9.85
C PRO A 640 -19.44 24.31 9.89
N TRP A 641 -18.94 23.10 10.14
CA TRP A 641 -19.72 21.87 10.28
C TRP A 641 -20.22 21.59 11.70
N GLY A 642 -19.81 22.40 12.69
CA GLY A 642 -20.38 22.44 14.04
C GLY A 642 -21.42 23.55 14.22
N PHE A 643 -21.62 24.42 13.22
CA PHE A 643 -22.58 25.53 13.32
C PHE A 643 -24.02 25.03 13.54
N SER A 644 -24.60 25.43 14.66
CA SER A 644 -26.00 25.27 15.04
C SER A 644 -26.45 26.46 15.92
N ASN A 645 -27.72 26.52 16.30
CA ASN A 645 -28.21 27.54 17.23
C ASN A 645 -28.43 26.94 18.64
N PRO A 646 -27.51 27.16 19.60
CA PRO A 646 -27.58 26.53 20.92
C PRO A 646 -28.70 27.09 21.83
N TYR A 647 -29.39 28.16 21.43
CA TYR A 647 -30.40 28.83 22.25
C TYR A 647 -31.85 28.48 21.90
N MET A 648 -32.10 27.69 20.85
CA MET A 648 -33.43 27.21 20.49
C MET A 648 -33.58 25.74 20.92
N GLN A 649 -34.58 25.44 21.76
CA GLN A 649 -34.92 24.06 22.18
C GLN A 649 -35.59 23.21 21.08
N GLU A 650 -35.56 23.67 19.83
CA GLU A 650 -36.31 23.09 18.72
C GLU A 650 -35.35 22.46 17.71
N TYR A 651 -35.31 21.12 17.73
CA TYR A 651 -34.44 20.22 16.94
C TYR A 651 -34.72 20.22 15.42
N LEU A 652 -34.99 21.38 14.83
CA LEU A 652 -35.27 21.53 13.42
C LEU A 652 -33.97 21.40 12.60
N VAL A 653 -33.03 22.34 12.76
CA VAL A 653 -31.72 22.33 12.10
C VAL A 653 -30.66 21.77 13.07
N LYS A 654 -29.78 20.90 12.56
CA LYS A 654 -28.67 20.30 13.30
C LYS A 654 -27.32 20.93 12.92
N GLU A 655 -26.31 20.65 13.73
CA GLU A 655 -24.90 20.96 13.42
C GLU A 655 -24.54 20.48 12.01
N GLY A 656 -23.96 21.36 11.20
CA GLY A 656 -23.46 21.02 9.87
C GLY A 656 -24.51 20.96 8.75
N ASP A 657 -25.81 21.04 9.05
CA ASP A 657 -26.88 21.10 8.03
C ASP A 657 -26.64 22.24 7.02
N VAL A 658 -26.02 23.35 7.44
CA VAL A 658 -25.69 24.48 6.55
C VAL A 658 -24.68 24.13 5.44
N LEU A 659 -24.00 22.99 5.55
CA LEU A 659 -23.08 22.42 4.56
C LEU A 659 -23.62 21.11 3.96
N SER A 660 -24.03 20.15 4.80
CA SER A 660 -24.49 18.84 4.32
C SER A 660 -25.90 18.90 3.72
N ASP A 661 -26.78 19.78 4.21
CA ASP A 661 -28.16 19.91 3.76
C ASP A 661 -28.67 21.38 3.68
N PRO A 662 -27.98 22.28 2.95
CA PRO A 662 -28.35 23.69 2.91
C PRO A 662 -29.75 23.95 2.34
N VAL A 663 -30.30 23.04 1.53
CA VAL A 663 -31.72 23.04 1.13
C VAL A 663 -32.61 23.05 2.38
N TYR A 664 -32.46 22.04 3.22
CA TYR A 664 -33.25 21.87 4.43
C TYR A 664 -33.02 23.02 5.43
N PHE A 665 -31.77 23.50 5.56
CA PHE A 665 -31.44 24.69 6.34
C PHE A 665 -32.22 25.93 5.88
N PHE A 666 -32.17 26.24 4.58
CA PHE A 666 -32.84 27.43 4.05
C PHE A 666 -34.36 27.30 4.09
N ASP A 667 -34.91 26.15 3.71
CA ASP A 667 -36.36 25.90 3.74
C ASP A 667 -36.92 26.08 5.16
N THR A 668 -36.28 25.48 6.18
CA THR A 668 -36.68 25.62 7.59
C THR A 668 -36.83 27.08 8.05
N TYR A 669 -35.96 27.98 7.57
CA TYR A 669 -35.91 29.38 7.97
C TYR A 669 -36.64 30.34 7.01
N PHE A 670 -36.72 30.00 5.72
CA PHE A 670 -37.28 30.81 4.65
C PHE A 670 -38.33 29.99 3.91
N TRP A 671 -39.59 30.17 4.29
CA TRP A 671 -40.75 29.54 3.66
C TRP A 671 -41.08 30.25 2.33
N ASN A 672 -41.97 29.71 1.49
CA ASN A 672 -42.36 30.31 0.20
C ASN A 672 -41.18 30.47 -0.80
N LEU A 673 -40.36 29.42 -0.95
CA LEU A 673 -39.25 29.31 -1.92
C LEU A 673 -39.72 28.98 -3.35
N GLY A 674 -40.93 28.45 -3.53
CA GLY A 674 -41.52 28.19 -4.85
C GLY A 674 -40.91 26.99 -5.57
N ALA A 675 -40.28 27.22 -6.74
CA ALA A 675 -39.69 26.15 -7.56
C ALA A 675 -38.30 25.70 -7.03
N PHE A 676 -38.27 25.31 -5.76
CA PHE A 676 -37.09 24.94 -5.02
C PHE A 676 -36.75 23.46 -5.24
N SER A 677 -35.52 23.15 -5.66
CA SER A 677 -35.06 21.77 -5.87
C SER A 677 -34.33 21.27 -4.64
N THR A 678 -34.81 20.14 -4.10
CA THR A 678 -34.26 19.46 -2.92
C THR A 678 -33.19 18.42 -3.26
N LYS A 679 -32.80 18.35 -4.53
CA LYS A 679 -31.85 17.38 -5.07
C LYS A 679 -30.52 18.06 -5.39
N TYR A 680 -29.46 17.65 -4.72
CA TYR A 680 -28.10 18.11 -5.00
C TYR A 680 -27.60 17.60 -6.36
N VAL A 681 -26.97 18.52 -7.10
CA VAL A 681 -26.16 18.28 -8.30
C VAL A 681 -24.70 18.15 -7.89
N ASP A 682 -24.22 18.98 -6.96
CA ASP A 682 -22.89 18.90 -6.37
C ASP A 682 -22.92 19.36 -4.91
N ASN A 683 -22.34 18.57 -4.01
CA ASN A 683 -22.20 18.87 -2.58
C ASN A 683 -21.16 17.92 -1.97
N ASP A 684 -19.97 18.41 -1.63
CA ASP A 684 -18.88 17.60 -1.05
C ASP A 684 -19.08 17.31 0.45
N PHE A 685 -19.98 18.05 1.10
CA PHE A 685 -20.11 18.09 2.56
C PHE A 685 -21.14 17.12 3.12
N PHE A 686 -21.82 16.32 2.30
CA PHE A 686 -22.60 15.16 2.76
C PHE A 686 -21.98 13.86 2.26
N ASN A 687 -22.05 12.80 3.06
CA ASN A 687 -21.67 11.44 2.67
C ASN A 687 -22.76 10.40 2.93
N VAL A 688 -23.88 10.77 3.57
CA VAL A 688 -25.06 9.91 3.73
C VAL A 688 -26.34 10.64 3.30
N GLU A 689 -27.18 9.96 2.52
CA GLU A 689 -28.53 10.36 2.10
C GLU A 689 -29.51 9.39 2.78
N LEU A 690 -30.46 9.89 3.58
CA LEU A 690 -31.55 9.09 4.16
C LEU A 690 -32.90 9.61 3.69
N ARG A 691 -33.76 8.72 3.20
CA ARG A 691 -35.10 9.04 2.73
C ARG A 691 -36.16 8.20 3.41
N TYR A 692 -36.97 8.88 4.22
CA TYR A 692 -38.10 8.34 4.97
C TYR A 692 -39.34 8.33 4.07
N GLN A 693 -39.86 7.17 3.69
CA GLN A 693 -40.93 7.10 2.68
C GLN A 693 -42.31 7.03 3.33
N SER A 694 -42.52 6.06 4.21
CA SER A 694 -43.78 5.86 4.92
C SER A 694 -43.60 5.06 6.21
N VAL A 695 -44.53 5.20 7.15
CA VAL A 695 -44.59 4.38 8.37
C VAL A 695 -46.01 3.88 8.62
N THR A 696 -46.11 2.63 9.05
CA THR A 696 -47.36 1.92 9.34
C THR A 696 -47.37 1.49 10.80
N SER A 697 -48.32 1.98 11.60
CA SER A 697 -48.61 1.37 12.91
C SER A 697 -49.36 0.06 12.69
N VAL A 698 -48.92 -1.02 13.34
CA VAL A 698 -49.46 -2.39 13.26
C VAL A 698 -50.24 -2.74 14.53
N LYS A 699 -49.84 -2.16 15.67
CA LYS A 699 -50.47 -2.29 16.98
C LYS A 699 -50.35 -0.98 17.74
N ASN A 700 -51.35 -0.69 18.58
CA ASN A 700 -51.29 0.40 19.55
C ASN A 700 -50.28 0.10 20.66
N ALA A 701 -49.55 1.09 21.17
CA ALA A 701 -48.71 0.91 22.36
C ALA A 701 -49.58 0.78 23.61
N ASP A 702 -50.60 1.64 23.74
CA ASP A 702 -51.50 1.72 24.89
C ASP A 702 -52.99 1.66 24.47
N GLY A 703 -53.91 2.32 25.20
CA GLY A 703 -55.35 2.39 24.85
C GLY A 703 -55.89 3.76 24.45
N ASN A 704 -55.06 4.80 24.25
CA ASN A 704 -55.46 6.20 24.33
C ASN A 704 -55.41 7.02 23.02
N GLY A 705 -55.08 6.39 21.90
CA GLY A 705 -54.79 7.06 20.63
C GLY A 705 -53.77 6.24 19.87
N ASN A 706 -53.35 6.66 18.67
CA ASN A 706 -52.26 5.99 17.94
C ASN A 706 -51.41 7.07 17.26
N ASP A 707 -50.78 7.88 18.09
CA ASP A 707 -50.16 9.17 17.76
C ASP A 707 -48.73 8.96 17.27
N LEU A 708 -48.63 8.38 16.08
CA LEU A 708 -47.41 7.87 15.47
C LEU A 708 -46.37 8.96 15.22
N VAL A 709 -45.19 8.79 15.84
CA VAL A 709 -43.99 9.63 15.69
C VAL A 709 -42.80 8.74 15.33
N LEU A 710 -41.87 9.29 14.54
CA LEU A 710 -40.55 8.70 14.31
C LEU A 710 -39.44 9.55 14.92
N TYR A 711 -38.41 8.91 15.46
CA TYR A 711 -37.13 9.53 15.77
C TYR A 711 -36.01 8.87 14.97
N GLY A 712 -35.02 9.67 14.59
CA GLY A 712 -33.84 9.20 13.90
C GLY A 712 -32.96 10.36 13.43
N PRO A 713 -31.99 10.10 12.54
CA PRO A 713 -31.16 11.14 11.97
C PRO A 713 -32.00 12.21 11.25
N GLY A 714 -32.03 13.42 11.80
CA GLY A 714 -32.78 14.55 11.26
C GLY A 714 -34.31 14.39 11.27
N LEU A 715 -34.85 13.44 12.04
CA LEU A 715 -36.27 13.16 12.16
C LEU A 715 -36.70 13.11 13.63
N SER A 716 -37.81 13.78 13.94
CA SER A 716 -38.50 13.80 15.22
C SER A 716 -39.96 14.25 15.01
N HIS A 717 -40.75 14.32 16.08
CA HIS A 717 -42.08 14.95 16.08
C HIS A 717 -42.11 16.38 15.50
N MET A 718 -40.99 17.11 15.53
CA MET A 718 -40.87 18.45 14.93
C MET A 718 -40.95 18.41 13.40
N GLN A 719 -40.43 17.36 12.77
CA GLN A 719 -40.48 17.16 11.33
C GLN A 719 -41.74 16.40 10.91
N TRP A 720 -42.12 15.33 11.63
CA TRP A 720 -43.31 14.54 11.31
C TRP A 720 -43.95 13.90 12.54
N LYS A 721 -45.25 14.11 12.70
CA LYS A 721 -46.16 13.41 13.61
C LYS A 721 -47.49 13.21 12.89
N LYS A 722 -48.15 12.07 13.09
CA LYS A 722 -49.53 11.88 12.67
C LYS A 722 -50.37 11.30 13.81
N ASN A 723 -51.47 11.98 14.13
CA ASN A 723 -52.37 11.60 15.21
C ASN A 723 -53.37 10.51 14.77
N ASP A 724 -53.89 9.76 15.73
CA ASP A 724 -55.01 8.81 15.56
C ASP A 724 -54.86 7.84 14.36
N THR A 725 -53.63 7.33 14.11
CA THR A 725 -53.37 6.51 12.92
C THR A 725 -54.13 5.18 12.93
N ALA A 726 -54.71 4.78 11.78
CA ALA A 726 -55.38 3.49 11.68
C ALA A 726 -54.38 2.33 11.60
N LEU A 727 -54.67 1.24 12.31
CA LEU A 727 -53.81 0.04 12.29
C LEU A 727 -53.74 -0.58 10.88
N ASN A 728 -52.52 -0.81 10.42
CA ASN A 728 -52.16 -1.32 9.10
C ASN A 728 -52.44 -0.34 7.93
N GLU A 729 -52.66 0.95 8.22
CA GLU A 729 -52.61 2.02 7.21
C GLU A 729 -51.17 2.55 7.05
N SER A 730 -50.68 2.63 5.81
CA SER A 730 -49.37 3.22 5.52
C SER A 730 -49.48 4.73 5.40
N ASN A 731 -48.71 5.45 6.21
CA ASN A 731 -48.71 6.90 6.30
C ASN A 731 -47.45 7.46 5.61
N PRO A 732 -47.58 8.17 4.47
CA PRO A 732 -46.46 8.84 3.83
C PRO A 732 -45.80 9.86 4.76
N ILE A 733 -44.47 9.88 4.80
CA ILE A 733 -43.72 10.82 5.61
C ILE A 733 -43.36 12.04 4.75
N TRP A 734 -43.79 13.22 5.20
CA TRP A 734 -43.47 14.53 4.60
C TRP A 734 -43.23 15.54 5.71
N PHE A 735 -42.08 16.23 5.67
CA PHE A 735 -41.69 17.15 6.74
C PHE A 735 -42.60 18.39 6.80
N GLY A 736 -43.01 18.77 8.01
CA GLY A 736 -44.02 19.82 8.27
C GLY A 736 -45.44 19.48 7.81
N GLY A 737 -45.68 18.25 7.34
CA GLY A 737 -47.01 17.73 7.04
C GLY A 737 -47.74 17.21 8.28
N ASP A 738 -48.95 16.68 8.04
CA ASP A 738 -49.83 16.06 9.04
C ASP A 738 -50.02 16.90 10.33
N GLN A 739 -49.46 16.47 11.47
CA GLN A 739 -49.54 17.14 12.77
C GLN A 739 -48.13 17.44 13.33
N ALA A 740 -47.13 17.60 12.45
CA ALA A 740 -45.75 17.93 12.84
C ALA A 740 -45.66 19.19 13.72
N GLU A 741 -45.02 19.07 14.88
CA GLU A 741 -44.98 20.12 15.91
C GLU A 741 -44.11 21.33 15.50
N GLY A 742 -43.19 21.16 14.55
CA GLY A 742 -42.43 22.27 13.95
C GLY A 742 -43.25 23.17 13.03
N GLY A 743 -44.45 22.73 12.63
CA GLY A 743 -45.35 23.44 11.71
C GLY A 743 -44.96 23.33 10.22
N PRO A 744 -45.77 23.93 9.33
CA PRO A 744 -45.60 23.86 7.88
C PRO A 744 -44.49 24.80 7.40
N ARG A 745 -43.24 24.50 7.78
CA ARG A 745 -42.03 25.29 7.48
C ARG A 745 -41.32 24.87 6.18
N TYR A 746 -41.91 23.99 5.38
CA TYR A 746 -41.20 23.37 4.24
C TYR A 746 -41.99 23.51 2.93
N GLU A 747 -41.31 23.87 1.85
CA GLU A 747 -41.87 23.99 0.51
C GLU A 747 -42.05 22.61 -0.16
N ALA A 748 -43.12 21.94 0.28
CA ALA A 748 -43.69 20.70 -0.27
C ALA A 748 -42.78 19.45 -0.25
N SER A 749 -43.28 18.40 0.40
CA SER A 749 -42.87 17.01 0.15
C SER A 749 -41.38 16.68 0.41
N ILE A 750 -40.69 17.41 1.30
CA ILE A 750 -39.36 16.99 1.74
C ILE A 750 -39.49 15.77 2.64
N ASN A 751 -38.78 14.70 2.31
CA ASN A 751 -38.67 13.50 3.14
C ASN A 751 -37.28 12.83 3.09
N THR A 752 -36.31 13.58 2.56
CA THR A 752 -34.91 13.19 2.45
C THR A 752 -34.07 14.14 3.27
N ARG A 753 -33.03 13.62 3.93
CA ARG A 753 -32.03 14.38 4.68
C ARG A 753 -30.63 13.96 4.27
N TYR A 754 -29.71 14.91 4.28
CA TYR A 754 -28.33 14.72 3.86
C TYR A 754 -27.36 15.01 5.02
N PHE A 755 -26.61 13.99 5.41
CA PHE A 755 -25.74 14.03 6.58
C PHE A 755 -24.28 13.85 6.23
N ASN A 756 -23.44 14.27 7.15
CA ASN A 756 -22.03 13.97 7.14
C ASN A 756 -21.65 13.12 8.36
N TYR A 757 -21.06 11.95 8.13
CA TYR A 757 -20.72 11.02 9.20
C TYR A 757 -19.61 10.05 8.78
N TRP A 758 -18.45 10.12 9.45
CA TRP A 758 -17.21 9.44 8.99
C TRP A 758 -16.86 8.15 9.73
N LYS A 759 -17.58 7.81 10.79
CA LYS A 759 -17.44 6.52 11.47
C LYS A 759 -18.40 5.51 10.85
N ASP A 760 -18.09 4.21 10.97
CA ASP A 760 -19.04 3.15 10.63
C ASP A 760 -20.24 3.19 11.60
N ALA A 761 -21.23 3.98 11.21
CA ALA A 761 -22.39 4.25 12.03
C ALA A 761 -23.31 3.04 12.07
N SER A 762 -23.75 2.73 13.27
CA SER A 762 -25.03 2.06 13.48
C SER A 762 -26.09 3.16 13.57
N TRP A 763 -26.90 3.30 12.53
CA TRP A 763 -28.03 4.22 12.49
C TRP A 763 -29.24 3.54 13.13
N GLU A 764 -30.01 4.28 13.93
CA GLU A 764 -31.22 3.80 14.59
C GLU A 764 -32.41 4.69 14.20
N ILE A 765 -33.55 4.06 13.96
CA ILE A 765 -34.84 4.70 13.73
C ILE A 765 -35.86 4.06 14.67
N ASP A 766 -36.51 4.88 15.48
CA ASP A 766 -37.49 4.46 16.47
C ASP A 766 -38.89 4.97 16.08
N ALA A 767 -39.91 4.14 16.25
CA ALA A 767 -41.30 4.59 16.25
C ALA A 767 -41.85 4.67 17.67
N TYR A 768 -42.67 5.68 17.94
CA TYR A 768 -43.36 5.91 19.20
C TYR A 768 -44.83 6.26 18.99
N ASP A 769 -45.63 5.95 20.00
CA ASP A 769 -47.04 6.33 20.15
C ASP A 769 -47.10 7.51 21.15
N LYS A 770 -47.13 8.76 20.65
CA LYS A 770 -46.88 9.97 21.46
C LYS A 770 -48.18 10.73 21.76
N ASP A 771 -48.90 10.33 22.81
CA ASP A 771 -50.07 11.06 23.33
C ASP A 771 -49.73 12.52 23.72
N LEU A 772 -49.09 12.70 24.89
CA LEU A 772 -48.86 14.01 25.51
C LEU A 772 -47.47 14.16 26.16
N VAL A 773 -46.90 13.07 26.67
CA VAL A 773 -45.56 13.00 27.26
C VAL A 773 -44.97 11.66 26.85
N LEU A 774 -43.74 11.64 26.35
CA LEU A 774 -43.07 10.38 26.01
C LEU A 774 -42.74 9.60 27.29
N THR A 775 -43.36 8.44 27.45
CA THR A 775 -43.06 7.47 28.49
C THR A 775 -42.50 6.16 27.90
N GLY A 776 -41.90 5.31 28.74
CA GLY A 776 -41.12 4.14 28.25
C GLY A 776 -41.96 3.02 27.63
N ASP A 777 -43.28 3.10 27.78
CA ASP A 777 -44.33 2.25 27.23
C ASP A 777 -44.69 2.60 25.77
N ASP A 778 -44.41 3.83 25.34
CA ASP A 778 -44.79 4.40 24.04
C ASP A 778 -43.98 3.85 22.85
N LEU A 779 -42.78 3.29 23.09
CA LEU A 779 -41.87 2.82 22.05
C LEU A 779 -42.53 1.69 21.24
N LEU A 780 -42.91 1.91 19.98
CA LEU A 780 -43.44 0.88 19.09
C LEU A 780 -42.34 -0.06 18.56
N GLY A 781 -41.10 0.40 18.54
CA GLY A 781 -39.93 -0.43 18.26
C GLY A 781 -38.88 0.30 17.42
N SER A 782 -37.73 -0.35 17.28
CA SER A 782 -36.52 0.22 16.68
C SER A 782 -36.08 -0.57 15.45
N PHE A 783 -35.41 0.09 14.52
CA PHE A 783 -34.72 -0.50 13.38
C PHE A 783 -33.31 0.07 13.28
N THR A 784 -32.33 -0.83 13.31
CA THR A 784 -30.91 -0.49 13.31
C THR A 784 -30.24 -0.98 12.03
N PHE A 785 -29.44 -0.13 11.38
CA PHE A 785 -28.73 -0.47 10.15
C PHE A 785 -27.38 0.24 10.01
N SER A 786 -26.50 -0.31 9.19
CA SER A 786 -25.24 0.31 8.78
C SER A 786 -25.13 0.33 7.25
N LEU A 787 -24.21 1.14 6.73
CA LEU A 787 -23.93 1.25 5.30
C LEU A 787 -22.42 1.28 5.08
N SER A 788 -21.94 0.48 4.13
CA SER A 788 -20.59 0.52 3.59
C SER A 788 -20.42 1.71 2.65
N PRO A 789 -19.21 2.26 2.43
CA PRO A 789 -18.98 3.28 1.41
C PRO A 789 -19.47 2.81 0.02
N GLY A 790 -20.25 3.66 -0.64
CA GLY A 790 -20.89 3.37 -1.94
C GLY A 790 -22.19 2.54 -1.87
N GLU A 791 -22.60 2.04 -0.69
CA GLU A 791 -23.77 1.19 -0.54
C GLU A 791 -25.09 1.99 -0.62
N ARG A 792 -26.06 1.48 -1.39
CA ARG A 792 -27.44 1.98 -1.45
C ARG A 792 -28.41 0.85 -1.10
N ASN A 793 -29.21 1.07 -0.06
CA ASN A 793 -30.22 0.12 0.41
C ASN A 793 -31.64 0.72 0.35
N THR A 794 -32.62 -0.16 0.28
CA THR A 794 -34.04 0.20 0.38
C THR A 794 -34.77 -0.93 1.10
N TRP A 795 -35.41 -0.60 2.21
CA TRP A 795 -36.18 -1.52 3.02
C TRP A 795 -37.65 -1.16 2.87
N LEU A 796 -38.48 -2.16 2.57
CA LEU A 796 -39.92 -2.01 2.40
C LEU A 796 -40.63 -2.87 3.45
N ASN A 797 -41.61 -2.29 4.14
CA ASN A 797 -42.32 -2.90 5.26
C ASN A 797 -41.37 -3.41 6.37
N GLN A 798 -40.23 -2.75 6.57
CA GLN A 798 -39.20 -3.12 7.52
C GLN A 798 -39.77 -3.13 8.94
N PRO A 799 -39.78 -4.28 9.65
CA PRO A 799 -40.23 -4.33 11.02
C PRO A 799 -39.41 -3.43 11.94
N LEU A 800 -40.11 -2.63 12.73
CA LEU A 800 -39.60 -1.94 13.91
C LEU A 800 -39.97 -2.82 15.11
N ALA A 801 -38.96 -3.31 15.84
CA ALA A 801 -39.14 -4.33 16.86
C ALA A 801 -38.84 -3.80 18.27
N ARG A 802 -39.63 -4.23 19.26
CA ARG A 802 -39.34 -4.03 20.69
C ARG A 802 -38.30 -5.06 21.17
N PHE A 803 -37.76 -4.86 22.39
CA PHE A 803 -36.82 -5.80 23.04
C PHE A 803 -37.36 -7.23 23.24
N ASP A 804 -38.69 -7.42 23.21
CA ASP A 804 -39.35 -8.73 23.28
C ASP A 804 -39.52 -9.42 21.91
N GLY A 805 -39.15 -8.73 20.82
CA GLY A 805 -39.28 -9.21 19.44
C GLY A 805 -40.67 -8.96 18.81
N GLU A 806 -41.60 -8.34 19.54
CA GLU A 806 -42.90 -7.96 18.97
C GLU A 806 -42.77 -6.74 18.05
N VAL A 807 -43.56 -6.74 16.98
CA VAL A 807 -43.56 -5.70 15.93
C VAL A 807 -44.83 -4.87 16.05
N TYR A 808 -44.70 -3.62 16.49
CA TYR A 808 -45.82 -2.69 16.57
C TYR A 808 -45.82 -1.67 15.43
N ALA A 809 -44.71 -1.48 14.70
CA ALA A 809 -44.65 -0.60 13.54
C ALA A 809 -43.81 -1.19 12.39
N LYS A 810 -43.98 -0.63 11.19
CA LYS A 810 -43.17 -0.93 10.00
C LYS A 810 -42.82 0.35 9.26
N ILE A 811 -41.64 0.40 8.65
CA ILE A 811 -41.15 1.56 7.90
C ILE A 811 -40.76 1.19 6.46
N ASP A 812 -41.04 2.10 5.53
CA ASP A 812 -40.46 2.14 4.19
C ASP A 812 -39.39 3.24 4.16
N LEU A 813 -38.17 2.87 3.79
CA LEU A 813 -36.94 3.65 3.96
C LEU A 813 -35.97 3.35 2.84
N SER A 814 -35.26 4.36 2.36
CA SER A 814 -34.09 4.17 1.49
C SER A 814 -32.91 5.00 1.99
N ALA A 815 -31.70 4.48 1.80
CA ALA A 815 -30.48 5.09 2.29
C ALA A 815 -29.32 4.86 1.33
N TYR A 816 -28.37 5.80 1.30
CA TYR A 816 -27.16 5.73 0.47
C TYR A 816 -25.98 6.36 1.21
N ARG A 817 -24.84 5.66 1.26
CA ARG A 817 -23.54 6.22 1.69
C ARG A 817 -22.69 6.43 0.44
N LYS A 818 -22.12 7.62 0.25
CA LYS A 818 -21.15 7.89 -0.83
C LYS A 818 -19.93 6.98 -0.70
N GLY A 819 -19.20 6.78 -1.80
CA GLY A 819 -17.87 6.18 -1.75
C GLY A 819 -16.90 7.06 -0.96
N GLU A 820 -15.80 6.47 -0.51
CA GLU A 820 -14.64 7.24 -0.04
C GLU A 820 -13.89 7.80 -1.26
N GLU A 821 -13.43 9.06 -1.17
CA GLU A 821 -12.60 9.77 -2.17
C GLU A 821 -11.10 9.70 -1.82
#